data_AF-A0A6P2ALW3-F1
#
_entry.id   AF-A0A6P2ALW3-F1
#
_cell.length_a   1.000
_cell.length_b   1.000
_cell.length_c   1.000
_cell.angle_alpha   90.00
_cell.angle_beta   90.00
_cell.angle_gamma   90.00
#
_symmetry.space_group_name_H-M   'P 1'
#
loop_
_entity.id
_entity.type
_entity.pdbx_description
1 polymer ?
#
loop_
_entity_poly.entity_id
_entity_poly.type
_entity_poly.pdbx_seq_one_letter_code
_entity_poly.pdbx_strand_id
1 'polypeptide(L)'
;MMFLYARSLRWYGLLCLVVAMLLLTGPSAYAQGTSGTLPDPITSSELNEYAERLGLSSDQRRAMGQFYEQYHQRFRELRDGEIAEFLRSMQGMNRGMQMPPRDELEQLQKDWDRVRSRIRTLDDSFFADIQVLLTDQQRRELPRVQMARERHRLQANMMAFMGGRAFDLSSELLDMDLSPQEFERVDPILADYELRLTRAMQKSHEASQSMMTDMHDAMTDLGYDEDSFENADDPEAMQEMMEAIQTAMREIWKRMNEAQITLQEVNLRTYRNVMPLLEESTKRSFRRTFFSRGFPMLGIVAPEIHLDRFDIALSLEELDADIRRSLESSRAELLEAEERWYRDLLNYVENHAPSPFSFLLGDQGSQDEQQEIQQELNQRSRELVEKAQKSFRDLIPSEQQEKVHAAEALRSEQESAAQPPRRTLQPEESSTSTSRSSGDPYVPGRMTRRTMTVIADELDFNDEFRAWLDERFEAYVAEFEQAVAPLLQEINQKRSELWQHDPDSGSSRHGGAEVTQALFALRQQAREQLAALDLAFFDDLYDALPDDDQFKDRLERAERGRERERNMDVLRGGTFSRSQFIDLSRLARTNSELRRHIDLIDDEITAWDEAVGPILTELADRRMRFSEISEILTAEMPDMSSGEFDMAAWQEYNERRQERLGSLQGELRELNADIRRETARSRDAIADRLPEAAAREFIDLFNRRAHADVFRDQTAMHDHLEQAFELPDLADRQRSELAELSMEYRAAYRQLLDEMIDLANRSSDYDVELLDEDDIPEYMNVQSQRQRLQFERNELNARVIRELEALLTETQIQRLGGLPEPEQARNPWSW
;
A
#
# COMPACT_ATOMS: atom_id res chain seq x y z
N MET A 1 -16.96 -26.44 -25.47
CA MET A 1 -17.17 -25.05 -25.94
C MET A 1 -17.86 -24.19 -24.88
N MET A 2 -19.05 -24.54 -24.38
CA MET A 2 -19.73 -23.77 -23.31
C MET A 2 -18.95 -23.69 -21.97
N PHE A 3 -18.16 -24.73 -21.63
CA PHE A 3 -17.26 -24.75 -20.46
C PHE A 3 -15.94 -23.96 -20.65
N LEU A 4 -15.58 -23.62 -21.89
CA LEU A 4 -14.36 -22.83 -22.21
C LEU A 4 -14.66 -21.32 -22.17
N TYR A 5 -15.89 -20.93 -22.52
CA TYR A 5 -16.36 -19.54 -22.49
C TYR A 5 -16.58 -19.00 -21.07
N ALA A 6 -17.10 -19.81 -20.14
CA ALA A 6 -17.28 -19.42 -18.74
C ALA A 6 -15.95 -19.11 -18.00
N ARG A 7 -14.81 -19.61 -18.53
CA ARG A 7 -13.47 -19.42 -17.96
C ARG A 7 -12.83 -18.10 -18.39
N SER A 8 -13.07 -17.60 -19.60
CA SER A 8 -12.57 -16.30 -20.06
C SER A 8 -13.21 -15.11 -19.35
N LEU A 9 -14.47 -15.21 -18.88
CA LEU A 9 -15.12 -14.19 -18.03
C LEU A 9 -14.36 -13.93 -16.73
N ARG A 10 -13.93 -15.01 -16.09
CA ARG A 10 -13.16 -14.94 -14.85
C ARG A 10 -11.84 -14.23 -15.11
N TRP A 11 -11.23 -14.40 -16.28
CA TRP A 11 -9.99 -13.71 -16.65
C TRP A 11 -10.17 -12.23 -16.95
N TYR A 12 -11.24 -11.77 -17.61
CA TYR A 12 -11.42 -10.33 -17.88
C TYR A 12 -11.92 -9.55 -16.65
N GLY A 13 -12.81 -10.14 -15.85
CA GLY A 13 -13.18 -9.56 -14.55
C GLY A 13 -12.01 -9.53 -13.57
N LEU A 14 -11.22 -10.62 -13.51
CA LEU A 14 -9.97 -10.66 -12.76
C LEU A 14 -8.92 -9.74 -13.39
N LEU A 15 -8.86 -9.53 -14.71
CA LEU A 15 -7.91 -8.63 -15.37
C LEU A 15 -8.27 -7.17 -15.10
N CYS A 16 -9.54 -6.77 -15.16
CA CYS A 16 -9.95 -5.41 -14.78
C CYS A 16 -9.75 -5.18 -13.27
N LEU A 17 -9.99 -6.20 -12.44
CA LEU A 17 -9.77 -6.14 -10.99
C LEU A 17 -8.28 -6.25 -10.63
N VAL A 18 -7.46 -6.93 -11.44
CA VAL A 18 -6.00 -7.03 -11.36
C VAL A 18 -5.34 -5.81 -11.97
N VAL A 19 -5.91 -5.16 -12.99
CA VAL A 19 -5.44 -3.86 -13.51
C VAL A 19 -5.81 -2.78 -12.51
N ALA A 20 -7.03 -2.77 -11.97
CA ALA A 20 -7.40 -1.89 -10.86
C ALA A 20 -6.54 -2.19 -9.62
N MET A 21 -6.30 -3.45 -9.26
CA MET A 21 -5.36 -3.81 -8.20
C MET A 21 -3.94 -3.45 -8.58
N LEU A 22 -3.44 -3.61 -9.80
CA LEU A 22 -2.07 -3.22 -10.21
C LEU A 22 -1.93 -1.70 -10.29
N LEU A 23 -3.01 -0.96 -10.49
CA LEU A 23 -3.05 0.50 -10.36
C LEU A 23 -3.10 0.93 -8.88
N LEU A 24 -3.69 0.12 -7.99
CA LEU A 24 -3.80 0.36 -6.55
C LEU A 24 -2.69 -0.28 -5.69
N THR A 25 -1.98 -1.26 -6.24
CA THR A 25 -0.95 -2.11 -5.61
C THR A 25 0.29 -2.23 -6.50
N GLY A 26 0.42 -1.38 -7.51
CA GLY A 26 1.50 -1.42 -8.50
C GLY A 26 2.91 -1.57 -7.90
N PRO A 27 3.82 -2.27 -8.60
CA PRO A 27 5.07 -2.71 -8.00
C PRO A 27 6.03 -1.56 -7.72
N SER A 28 6.62 -1.63 -6.52
CA SER A 28 7.73 -0.83 -6.03
C SER A 28 7.43 0.66 -5.83
N ALA A 29 7.67 1.11 -4.60
CA ALA A 29 7.82 2.50 -4.23
C ALA A 29 8.95 3.16 -5.05
N TYR A 30 8.69 3.55 -6.30
CA TYR A 30 9.45 4.60 -6.99
C TYR A 30 9.04 5.94 -6.39
N ALA A 31 9.32 6.08 -5.09
CA ALA A 31 8.70 7.05 -4.21
C ALA A 31 9.38 8.43 -4.27
N GLN A 32 10.18 8.73 -5.30
CA GLN A 32 11.07 9.91 -5.26
C GLN A 32 10.67 10.99 -6.27
N GLY A 33 9.44 10.89 -6.82
CA GLY A 33 8.84 11.89 -7.70
C GLY A 33 9.17 11.73 -9.18
N THR A 34 9.70 10.57 -9.60
CA THR A 34 10.04 10.25 -11.01
C THR A 34 9.01 9.34 -11.69
N SER A 35 7.95 8.95 -10.97
CA SER A 35 6.89 8.01 -11.37
C SER A 35 7.39 6.64 -11.87
N GLY A 36 8.64 6.25 -11.58
CA GLY A 36 9.28 5.06 -12.12
C GLY A 36 9.65 5.15 -13.61
N THR A 37 9.29 6.25 -14.28
CA THR A 37 9.63 6.50 -15.69
C THR A 37 11.08 6.94 -15.85
N LEU A 38 11.57 7.69 -14.87
CA LEU A 38 12.95 8.18 -14.79
C LEU A 38 13.66 7.56 -13.57
N PRO A 39 15.00 7.42 -13.61
CA PRO A 39 15.73 6.91 -12.46
C PRO A 39 15.59 7.82 -11.24
N ASP A 40 15.25 7.24 -10.11
CA ASP A 40 15.27 7.89 -8.80
C ASP A 40 16.71 8.25 -8.36
N PRO A 41 16.93 9.26 -7.51
CA PRO A 41 18.25 9.56 -6.95
C PRO A 41 18.86 8.36 -6.21
N ILE A 42 20.16 8.41 -5.96
CA ILE A 42 20.79 7.51 -4.97
C ILE A 42 20.14 7.82 -3.61
N THR A 43 19.68 6.79 -2.92
CA THR A 43 19.08 6.87 -1.59
C THR A 43 20.12 6.75 -0.48
N SER A 44 19.74 7.14 0.73
CA SER A 44 20.54 6.90 1.93
C SER A 44 20.81 5.41 2.20
N SER A 45 19.87 4.54 1.82
CA SER A 45 20.05 3.08 1.93
C SER A 45 21.09 2.56 0.93
N GLU A 46 20.97 2.96 -0.34
CA GLU A 46 21.98 2.63 -1.36
C GLU A 46 23.34 3.21 -1.00
N LEU A 47 23.39 4.40 -0.41
CA LEU A 47 24.62 5.02 0.07
C LEU A 47 25.33 4.12 1.10
N ASN A 48 24.59 3.58 2.07
CA ASN A 48 25.11 2.68 3.08
C ASN A 48 25.59 1.36 2.45
N GLU A 49 24.80 0.79 1.54
CA GLU A 49 25.17 -0.40 0.78
C GLU A 49 26.47 -0.19 -0.01
N TYR A 50 26.62 0.97 -0.66
CA TYR A 50 27.84 1.33 -1.39
C TYR A 50 29.03 1.46 -0.44
N ALA A 51 28.82 2.06 0.74
CA ALA A 51 29.83 2.15 1.79
C ALA A 51 30.30 0.76 2.27
N GLU A 52 29.37 -0.19 2.42
CA GLU A 52 29.65 -1.55 2.86
C GLU A 52 30.38 -2.35 1.80
N ARG A 53 29.90 -2.32 0.55
CA ARG A 53 30.56 -2.96 -0.61
C ARG A 53 31.99 -2.44 -0.80
N LEU A 54 32.22 -1.14 -0.58
CA LEU A 54 33.54 -0.53 -0.65
C LEU A 54 34.36 -0.71 0.63
N GLY A 55 33.81 -1.30 1.69
CA GLY A 55 34.49 -1.42 2.99
C GLY A 55 34.99 -0.08 3.53
N LEU A 56 34.17 0.98 3.43
CA LEU A 56 34.56 2.32 3.85
C LEU A 56 34.70 2.40 5.38
N SER A 57 35.81 3.00 5.82
CA SER A 57 36.01 3.40 7.22
C SER A 57 35.00 4.46 7.65
N SER A 58 34.79 4.63 8.95
CA SER A 58 33.86 5.64 9.50
C SER A 58 34.18 7.06 9.01
N ASP A 59 35.46 7.43 8.89
CA ASP A 59 35.86 8.74 8.36
C ASP A 59 35.54 8.89 6.86
N GLN A 60 35.75 7.82 6.07
CA GLN A 60 35.36 7.81 4.65
C GLN A 60 33.84 7.88 4.49
N ARG A 61 33.06 7.16 5.32
CA ARG A 61 31.59 7.23 5.32
C ARG A 61 31.10 8.65 5.63
N ARG A 62 31.69 9.31 6.64
CA ARG A 62 31.38 10.71 6.97
C ARG A 62 31.68 11.65 5.80
N ALA A 63 32.84 11.51 5.17
CA ALA A 63 33.21 12.33 4.01
C ALA A 63 32.30 12.07 2.80
N MET A 64 31.94 10.81 2.55
CA MET A 64 30.99 10.42 1.50
C MET A 64 29.61 11.03 1.75
N GLY A 65 29.14 11.08 3.00
CA GLY A 65 27.90 11.77 3.37
C GLY A 65 27.88 13.24 2.93
N GLN A 66 28.99 13.97 3.03
CA GLN A 66 29.07 15.37 2.58
C GLN A 66 28.94 15.52 1.06
N PHE A 67 29.50 14.59 0.28
CA PHE A 67 29.31 14.56 -1.17
C PHE A 67 27.88 14.16 -1.53
N TYR A 68 27.28 13.27 -0.75
CA TYR A 68 25.90 12.84 -0.93
C TYR A 68 24.91 14.00 -0.73
N GLU A 69 25.07 14.83 0.30
CA GLU A 69 24.19 16.00 0.49
C GLU A 69 24.26 16.97 -0.70
N GLN A 70 25.43 17.16 -1.29
CA GLN A 70 25.59 18.00 -2.50
C GLN A 70 24.95 17.35 -3.73
N TYR A 71 25.12 16.04 -3.92
CA TYR A 71 24.46 15.27 -4.96
C TYR A 71 22.93 15.39 -4.84
N HIS A 72 22.40 15.18 -3.63
CA HIS A 72 20.98 15.18 -3.37
C HIS A 72 20.36 16.56 -3.60
N GLN A 73 21.04 17.64 -3.19
CA GLN A 73 20.61 19.01 -3.48
C GLN A 73 20.53 19.28 -4.99
N ARG A 74 21.55 18.90 -5.76
CA ARG A 74 21.53 19.05 -7.24
C ARG A 74 20.46 18.19 -7.89
N PHE A 75 20.21 17.01 -7.34
CA PHE A 75 19.14 16.15 -7.83
C PHE A 75 17.77 16.77 -7.56
N ARG A 76 17.52 17.34 -6.38
CA ARG A 76 16.28 18.09 -6.08
C ARG A 76 16.05 19.21 -7.09
N GLU A 77 17.09 19.98 -7.42
CA GLU A 77 17.02 21.04 -8.44
C GLU A 77 16.65 20.48 -9.83
N LEU A 78 17.24 19.34 -10.23
CA LEU A 78 16.89 18.67 -11.49
C LEU A 78 15.45 18.13 -11.47
N ARG A 79 15.04 17.56 -10.33
CA ARG A 79 13.71 16.98 -10.10
C ARG A 79 12.62 18.03 -10.21
N ASP A 80 12.77 19.13 -9.48
CA ASP A 80 11.79 20.21 -9.42
C ASP A 80 11.83 21.11 -10.69
N GLY A 81 12.84 20.90 -11.56
CA GLY A 81 13.00 21.55 -12.86
C GLY A 81 12.71 20.63 -14.05
N GLU A 82 13.76 20.16 -14.73
CA GLU A 82 13.65 19.43 -16.01
C GLU A 82 12.83 18.12 -15.90
N ILE A 83 12.92 17.39 -14.79
CA ILE A 83 12.14 16.15 -14.58
C ILE A 83 10.64 16.49 -14.45
N ALA A 84 10.28 17.48 -13.63
CA ALA A 84 8.89 17.89 -13.46
C ALA A 84 8.29 18.47 -14.76
N GLU A 85 9.09 19.15 -15.58
CA GLU A 85 8.67 19.57 -16.93
C GLU A 85 8.43 18.37 -17.85
N PHE A 86 9.35 17.41 -17.88
CA PHE A 86 9.21 16.19 -18.66
C PHE A 86 7.97 15.37 -18.26
N LEU A 87 7.75 15.14 -16.96
CA LEU A 87 6.59 14.37 -16.48
C LEU A 87 5.26 15.06 -16.82
N ARG A 88 5.19 16.40 -16.76
CA ARG A 88 4.02 17.16 -17.22
C ARG A 88 3.79 17.00 -18.72
N SER A 89 4.86 16.97 -19.52
CA SER A 89 4.73 16.73 -20.97
C SER A 89 4.16 15.33 -21.27
N MET A 90 4.57 14.31 -20.51
CA MET A 90 3.99 12.96 -20.63
C MET A 90 2.51 12.92 -20.24
N GLN A 91 2.11 13.61 -19.17
CA GLN A 91 0.71 13.68 -18.77
C GLN A 91 -0.17 14.30 -19.86
N GLY A 92 0.33 15.34 -20.55
CA GLY A 92 -0.36 15.96 -21.68
C GLY A 92 -0.50 15.07 -22.92
N MET A 93 0.26 13.97 -23.01
CA MET A 93 0.16 12.98 -24.09
C MET A 93 -0.85 11.86 -23.82
N ASN A 94 -1.45 11.80 -22.63
CA ASN A 94 -2.48 10.83 -22.29
C ASN A 94 -3.84 11.22 -22.91
N ARG A 95 -3.96 11.12 -24.26
CA ARG A 95 -5.17 11.46 -25.03
C ARG A 95 -6.11 10.25 -25.25
N GLY A 96 -6.09 9.27 -24.34
CA GLY A 96 -6.87 8.04 -24.47
C GLY A 96 -6.31 7.08 -25.52
N MET A 97 -7.17 6.50 -26.37
CA MET A 97 -6.81 5.51 -27.41
C MET A 97 -6.12 6.11 -28.64
N GLN A 98 -5.95 7.44 -28.71
CA GLN A 98 -5.29 8.10 -29.83
C GLN A 98 -3.77 7.94 -29.72
N MET A 99 -3.14 7.43 -30.78
CA MET A 99 -1.68 7.38 -30.86
C MET A 99 -1.14 8.81 -31.03
N PRO A 100 -0.14 9.25 -30.23
CA PRO A 100 0.47 10.55 -30.43
C PRO A 100 1.14 10.64 -31.80
N PRO A 101 1.17 11.85 -32.43
CA PRO A 101 1.90 12.10 -33.66
C PRO A 101 3.36 11.67 -33.58
N ARG A 102 3.94 11.26 -34.72
CA ARG A 102 5.32 10.75 -34.76
C ARG A 102 6.35 11.75 -34.26
N ASP A 103 6.19 13.03 -34.58
CA ASP A 103 7.10 14.10 -34.16
C ASP A 103 6.98 14.40 -32.67
N GLU A 104 5.78 14.30 -32.09
CA GLU A 104 5.57 14.34 -30.64
C GLU A 104 6.29 13.17 -29.94
N LEU A 105 6.18 11.93 -30.46
CA LEU A 105 6.89 10.76 -29.93
C LEU A 105 8.41 10.90 -30.01
N GLU A 106 8.95 11.39 -31.14
CA GLU A 106 10.38 11.65 -31.28
C GLU A 106 10.87 12.74 -30.33
N GLN A 107 10.07 13.78 -30.12
CA GLN A 107 10.41 14.86 -29.19
C GLN A 107 10.39 14.35 -27.74
N LEU A 108 9.38 13.57 -27.37
CA LEU A 108 9.30 12.90 -26.08
C LEU A 108 10.53 12.04 -25.82
N GLN A 109 10.93 11.22 -26.79
CA GLN A 109 12.12 10.36 -26.68
C GLN A 109 13.39 11.20 -26.47
N LYS A 110 13.56 12.31 -27.20
CA LYS A 110 14.72 13.22 -27.04
C LYS A 110 14.74 13.87 -25.67
N ASP A 111 13.59 14.32 -25.17
CA ASP A 111 13.50 14.94 -23.85
C ASP A 111 13.78 13.91 -22.74
N TRP A 112 13.29 12.68 -22.90
CA TRP A 112 13.59 11.59 -21.99
C TRP A 112 15.09 11.25 -21.95
N ASP A 113 15.73 11.10 -23.11
CA ASP A 113 17.17 10.85 -23.21
C ASP A 113 18.00 11.99 -22.61
N ARG A 114 17.57 13.24 -22.81
CA ARG A 114 18.20 14.41 -22.19
C ARG A 114 18.17 14.32 -20.68
N VAL A 115 17.00 14.08 -20.10
CA VAL A 115 16.83 14.00 -18.63
C VAL A 115 17.62 12.82 -18.05
N ARG A 116 17.56 11.63 -18.67
CA ARG A 116 18.36 10.46 -18.25
C ARG A 116 19.86 10.75 -18.31
N SER A 117 20.33 11.47 -19.34
CA SER A 117 21.73 11.89 -19.45
C SER A 117 22.14 12.84 -18.33
N ARG A 118 21.26 13.75 -17.91
CA ARG A 118 21.49 14.64 -16.75
C ARG A 118 21.59 13.88 -15.44
N ILE A 119 20.66 12.96 -15.18
CA ILE A 119 20.69 12.07 -14.00
C ILE A 119 22.02 11.29 -13.98
N ARG A 120 22.40 10.67 -15.11
CA ARG A 120 23.68 9.96 -15.23
C ARG A 120 24.88 10.85 -14.92
N THR A 121 24.87 12.09 -15.41
CA THR A 121 25.96 13.05 -15.15
C THR A 121 26.10 13.38 -13.67
N LEU A 122 24.98 13.49 -12.93
CA LEU A 122 25.00 13.70 -11.48
C LEU A 122 25.59 12.49 -10.75
N ASP A 123 25.15 11.28 -11.11
CA ASP A 123 25.68 10.04 -10.54
C ASP A 123 27.19 9.90 -10.82
N ASP A 124 27.62 10.15 -12.05
CA ASP A 124 29.03 10.08 -12.47
C ASP A 124 29.89 11.10 -11.69
N SER A 125 29.38 12.31 -11.46
CA SER A 125 30.05 13.32 -10.63
C SER A 125 30.20 12.84 -9.18
N PHE A 126 29.13 12.29 -8.60
CA PHE A 126 29.15 11.78 -7.23
C PHE A 126 30.18 10.66 -7.04
N PHE A 127 30.23 9.69 -7.98
CA PHE A 127 31.24 8.63 -7.91
C PHE A 127 32.67 9.14 -8.13
N ALA A 128 32.87 10.16 -8.96
CA ALA A 128 34.18 10.80 -9.11
C ALA A 128 34.64 11.48 -7.81
N ASP A 129 33.73 12.13 -7.09
CA ASP A 129 34.04 12.75 -5.79
C ASP A 129 34.40 11.70 -4.74
N ILE A 130 33.66 10.58 -4.68
CA ILE A 130 33.97 9.46 -3.78
C ILE A 130 35.32 8.82 -4.11
N GLN A 131 35.65 8.66 -5.40
CA GLN A 131 36.89 7.99 -5.84
C GLN A 131 38.16 8.60 -5.22
N VAL A 132 38.13 9.90 -4.89
CA VAL A 132 39.22 10.63 -4.22
C VAL A 132 39.46 10.13 -2.79
N LEU A 133 38.41 9.63 -2.11
CA LEU A 133 38.48 9.11 -0.74
C LEU A 133 39.00 7.67 -0.68
N LEU A 134 38.96 6.94 -1.80
CA LEU A 134 39.17 5.49 -1.83
C LEU A 134 40.66 5.11 -1.85
N THR A 135 40.98 4.02 -1.16
CA THR A 135 42.27 3.33 -1.31
C THR A 135 42.36 2.61 -2.66
N ASP A 136 43.56 2.17 -3.05
CA ASP A 136 43.75 1.41 -4.31
C ASP A 136 42.92 0.12 -4.39
N GLN A 137 42.68 -0.54 -3.26
CA GLN A 137 41.84 -1.74 -3.21
C GLN A 137 40.37 -1.37 -3.43
N GLN A 138 39.87 -0.38 -2.68
CA GLN A 138 38.47 0.08 -2.78
C GLN A 138 38.17 0.65 -4.18
N ARG A 139 39.14 1.32 -4.82
CA ARG A 139 39.02 1.79 -6.21
C ARG A 139 38.78 0.68 -7.23
N ARG A 140 39.20 -0.57 -6.94
CA ARG A 140 38.94 -1.72 -7.82
C ARG A 140 37.52 -2.24 -7.70
N GLU A 141 36.87 -2.02 -6.56
CA GLU A 141 35.47 -2.40 -6.32
C GLU A 141 34.48 -1.33 -6.79
N LEU A 142 34.91 -0.06 -6.90
CA LEU A 142 34.06 1.04 -7.37
C LEU A 142 33.30 0.76 -8.68
N PRO A 143 33.89 0.14 -9.72
CA PRO A 143 33.15 -0.23 -10.93
C PRO A 143 31.94 -1.13 -10.67
N ARG A 144 31.98 -2.02 -9.66
CA ARG A 144 30.84 -2.88 -9.32
C ARG A 144 29.71 -2.09 -8.68
N VAL A 145 30.02 -1.13 -7.82
CA VAL A 145 29.04 -0.19 -7.26
C VAL A 145 28.40 0.65 -8.37
N GLN A 146 29.20 1.16 -9.31
CA GLN A 146 28.68 1.90 -10.47
C GLN A 146 27.77 1.02 -11.35
N MET A 147 28.11 -0.26 -11.54
CA MET A 147 27.23 -1.20 -12.25
C MET A 147 25.93 -1.47 -11.49
N ALA A 148 25.95 -1.58 -10.16
CA ALA A 148 24.72 -1.71 -9.37
C ALA A 148 23.80 -0.50 -9.58
N ARG A 149 24.37 0.72 -9.52
CA ARG A 149 23.62 1.95 -9.81
C ARG A 149 23.11 2.00 -11.26
N GLU A 150 23.92 1.59 -12.23
CA GLU A 150 23.51 1.50 -13.63
C GLU A 150 22.27 0.62 -13.80
N ARG A 151 22.26 -0.56 -13.17
CA ARG A 151 21.12 -1.47 -13.21
C ARG A 151 19.87 -0.85 -12.59
N HIS A 152 20.01 -0.13 -11.47
CA HIS A 152 18.91 0.63 -10.88
C HIS A 152 18.33 1.65 -11.87
N ARG A 153 19.17 2.42 -12.58
CA ARG A 153 18.68 3.35 -13.62
C ARG A 153 18.01 2.68 -14.81
N LEU A 154 18.46 1.48 -15.18
CA LEU A 154 17.88 0.71 -16.29
C LEU A 154 16.54 0.09 -15.92
N GLN A 155 16.23 -0.06 -14.63
CA GLN A 155 14.89 -0.48 -14.16
C GLN A 155 13.84 0.62 -14.36
N ALA A 156 14.24 1.90 -14.29
CA ALA A 156 13.35 3.00 -14.59
C ALA A 156 13.10 3.09 -16.10
N ASN A 157 11.83 3.04 -16.49
CA ASN A 157 11.42 2.92 -17.88
C ASN A 157 10.01 3.47 -18.12
N MET A 158 9.72 3.92 -19.35
CA MET A 158 8.38 4.44 -19.69
C MET A 158 7.26 3.43 -19.43
N MET A 159 7.55 2.13 -19.59
CA MET A 159 6.60 1.04 -19.35
C MET A 159 6.67 0.50 -17.91
N ALA A 160 7.25 1.22 -16.95
CA ALA A 160 7.33 0.76 -15.55
C ALA A 160 5.95 0.41 -14.97
N PHE A 161 4.89 1.10 -15.42
CA PHE A 161 3.49 0.83 -15.02
C PHE A 161 2.96 -0.53 -15.51
N MET A 162 3.51 -1.11 -16.59
CA MET A 162 3.05 -2.39 -17.14
C MET A 162 3.56 -3.61 -16.35
N GLY A 163 4.34 -3.37 -15.29
CA GLY A 163 4.87 -4.43 -14.44
C GLY A 163 6.03 -5.18 -15.10
N GLY A 164 7.14 -5.30 -14.38
CA GLY A 164 8.31 -6.04 -14.86
C GLY A 164 9.61 -5.41 -14.42
N ARG A 165 9.93 -5.56 -13.12
CA ARG A 165 11.28 -5.24 -12.64
C ARG A 165 12.19 -6.40 -12.99
N ALA A 166 13.30 -6.10 -13.68
CA ALA A 166 14.35 -7.10 -13.85
C ALA A 166 14.90 -7.49 -12.47
N PHE A 167 14.84 -8.77 -12.15
CA PHE A 167 15.35 -9.33 -10.90
C PHE A 167 16.88 -9.30 -10.89
N ASP A 168 17.47 -8.64 -9.89
CA ASP A 168 18.92 -8.60 -9.65
C ASP A 168 19.29 -9.53 -8.50
N LEU A 169 19.72 -10.75 -8.86
CA LEU A 169 20.16 -11.79 -7.95
C LEU A 169 21.33 -11.34 -7.06
N SER A 170 22.19 -10.45 -7.56
CA SER A 170 23.37 -10.00 -6.79
C SER A 170 22.96 -9.16 -5.59
N SER A 171 21.99 -8.24 -5.75
CA SER A 171 21.45 -7.46 -4.63
C SER A 171 20.86 -8.40 -3.58
N GLU A 172 19.97 -9.29 -4.01
CA GLU A 172 19.23 -10.19 -3.13
C GLU A 172 20.13 -11.15 -2.35
N LEU A 173 21.22 -11.61 -2.96
CA LEU A 173 22.16 -12.52 -2.32
C LEU A 173 23.14 -11.80 -1.39
N LEU A 174 23.47 -10.54 -1.68
CA LEU A 174 24.32 -9.70 -0.82
C LEU A 174 23.57 -9.19 0.42
N ASP A 175 22.24 -9.06 0.33
CA ASP A 175 21.36 -8.76 1.47
C ASP A 175 21.19 -9.97 2.41
N MET A 176 21.72 -11.15 2.06
CA MET A 176 21.71 -12.33 2.91
C MET A 176 22.97 -12.39 3.78
N ASP A 177 22.84 -12.95 4.98
CA ASP A 177 23.95 -13.20 5.92
C ASP A 177 24.88 -14.33 5.42
N LEU A 178 25.60 -14.09 4.34
CA LEU A 178 26.60 -15.03 3.83
C LEU A 178 27.78 -15.10 4.80
N SER A 179 28.22 -16.31 5.12
CA SER A 179 29.51 -16.47 5.80
C SER A 179 30.64 -15.93 4.92
N PRO A 180 31.77 -15.45 5.49
CA PRO A 180 32.91 -14.98 4.71
C PRO A 180 33.42 -16.02 3.68
N GLN A 181 33.28 -17.31 3.99
CA GLN A 181 33.68 -18.42 3.10
C GLN A 181 32.68 -18.65 1.97
N GLU A 182 31.37 -18.50 2.21
CA GLU A 182 30.38 -18.49 1.13
C GLU A 182 30.61 -17.29 0.22
N PHE A 183 30.78 -16.11 0.80
CA PHE A 183 31.02 -14.87 0.06
C PHE A 183 32.24 -15.00 -0.85
N GLU A 184 33.40 -15.45 -0.34
CA GLU A 184 34.63 -15.62 -1.14
C GLU A 184 34.43 -16.59 -2.35
N ARG A 185 33.59 -17.62 -2.20
CA ARG A 185 33.29 -18.58 -3.27
C ARG A 185 32.30 -18.04 -4.30
N VAL A 186 31.35 -17.23 -3.85
CA VAL A 186 30.22 -16.72 -4.65
C VAL A 186 30.58 -15.43 -5.38
N ASP A 187 31.38 -14.56 -4.77
CA ASP A 187 31.68 -13.22 -5.27
C ASP A 187 32.24 -13.19 -6.71
N PRO A 188 33.18 -14.07 -7.12
CA PRO A 188 33.65 -14.10 -8.51
C PRO A 188 32.55 -14.45 -9.53
N ILE A 189 31.56 -15.25 -9.12
CA ILE A 189 30.40 -15.60 -9.96
C ILE A 189 29.47 -14.39 -10.08
N LEU A 190 29.26 -13.67 -8.97
CA LEU A 190 28.46 -12.45 -8.96
C LEU A 190 29.09 -11.36 -9.81
N ALA A 191 30.40 -11.15 -9.77
CA ALA A 191 31.07 -10.14 -10.59
C ALA A 191 30.86 -10.38 -12.11
N ASP A 192 30.97 -11.63 -12.58
CA ASP A 192 30.68 -12.00 -13.98
C ASP A 192 29.18 -11.91 -14.30
N TYR A 193 28.32 -12.26 -13.36
CA TYR A 193 26.87 -12.08 -13.46
C TYR A 193 26.47 -10.61 -13.59
N GLU A 194 26.93 -9.73 -12.70
CA GLU A 194 26.63 -8.30 -12.68
C GLU A 194 26.94 -7.64 -14.03
N LEU A 195 28.08 -7.98 -14.64
CA LEU A 195 28.45 -7.50 -15.97
C LEU A 195 27.48 -7.97 -17.06
N ARG A 196 27.11 -9.26 -17.06
CA ARG A 196 26.18 -9.83 -18.05
C ARG A 196 24.77 -9.29 -17.87
N LEU A 197 24.30 -9.21 -16.63
CA LEU A 197 23.00 -8.68 -16.27
C LEU A 197 22.90 -7.22 -16.72
N THR A 198 23.90 -6.39 -16.41
CA THR A 198 23.91 -4.98 -16.83
C THR A 198 23.76 -4.84 -18.35
N ARG A 199 24.48 -5.64 -19.13
CA ARG A 199 24.35 -5.64 -20.60
C ARG A 199 22.99 -6.14 -21.08
N ALA A 200 22.43 -7.16 -20.44
CA ALA A 200 21.11 -7.68 -20.77
C ALA A 200 20.01 -6.65 -20.45
N MET A 201 20.14 -5.93 -19.33
CA MET A 201 19.24 -4.85 -18.94
C MET A 201 19.34 -3.66 -19.90
N GLN A 202 20.54 -3.32 -20.38
CA GLN A 202 20.71 -2.29 -21.42
C GLN A 202 19.94 -2.65 -22.69
N LYS A 203 20.09 -3.88 -23.19
CA LYS A 203 19.33 -4.34 -24.37
C LYS A 203 17.82 -4.34 -24.15
N SER A 204 17.37 -4.81 -22.98
CA SER A 204 15.94 -4.79 -22.66
C SER A 204 15.40 -3.37 -22.54
N HIS A 205 16.19 -2.48 -21.97
CA HIS A 205 15.85 -1.07 -21.87
C HIS A 205 15.72 -0.48 -23.28
N GLU A 206 16.76 -0.57 -24.12
CA GLU A 206 16.76 -0.11 -25.51
C GLU A 206 15.54 -0.62 -26.30
N ALA A 207 15.22 -1.91 -26.22
CA ALA A 207 14.06 -2.50 -26.89
C ALA A 207 12.72 -1.92 -26.40
N SER A 208 12.63 -1.56 -25.12
CA SER A 208 11.44 -0.92 -24.57
C SER A 208 11.37 0.58 -24.87
N GLN A 209 12.51 1.27 -25.02
CA GLN A 209 12.56 2.68 -25.37
C GLN A 209 12.01 2.92 -26.79
N SER A 210 12.35 2.05 -27.74
CA SER A 210 11.92 2.18 -29.13
C SER A 210 10.48 1.74 -29.37
N MET A 211 9.82 1.12 -28.40
CA MET A 211 8.53 0.44 -28.58
C MET A 211 7.45 1.34 -29.19
N MET A 212 7.29 2.58 -28.71
CA MET A 212 6.25 3.50 -29.21
C MET A 212 6.55 3.99 -30.62
N THR A 213 7.81 4.30 -30.92
CA THR A 213 8.23 4.72 -32.27
C THR A 213 8.14 3.54 -33.26
N ASP A 214 8.59 2.36 -32.85
CA ASP A 214 8.47 1.12 -33.63
C ASP A 214 6.99 0.78 -33.90
N MET A 215 6.10 1.04 -32.93
CA MET A 215 4.65 0.86 -33.09
C MET A 215 4.08 1.82 -34.12
N HIS A 216 4.41 3.10 -34.01
CA HIS A 216 3.97 4.11 -34.97
C HIS A 216 4.42 3.77 -36.40
N ASP A 217 5.71 3.44 -36.56
CA ASP A 217 6.27 3.08 -37.87
C ASP A 217 5.59 1.80 -38.42
N ALA A 218 5.33 0.80 -37.58
CA ALA A 218 4.63 -0.42 -37.98
C ALA A 218 3.16 -0.18 -38.38
N MET A 219 2.44 0.70 -37.68
CA MET A 219 1.08 1.09 -38.06
C MET A 219 1.05 1.85 -39.39
N THR A 220 2.00 2.76 -39.58
CA THR A 220 2.18 3.49 -40.84
C THR A 220 2.43 2.53 -42.01
N ASP A 221 3.29 1.52 -41.82
CA ASP A 221 3.58 0.49 -42.82
C ASP A 221 2.36 -0.38 -43.16
N LEU A 222 1.43 -0.55 -42.21
CA LEU A 222 0.15 -1.24 -42.41
C LEU A 222 -0.93 -0.35 -43.05
N GLY A 223 -0.60 0.92 -43.37
CA GLY A 223 -1.50 1.86 -44.03
C GLY A 223 -2.39 2.65 -43.09
N TYR A 224 -2.11 2.63 -41.79
CA TYR A 224 -2.80 3.43 -40.78
C TYR A 224 -1.91 4.62 -40.40
N ASP A 225 -2.35 5.82 -40.77
CA ASP A 225 -1.73 7.10 -40.40
C ASP A 225 -2.56 7.84 -39.35
N GLU A 226 -2.14 9.05 -38.97
CA GLU A 226 -2.82 9.89 -37.99
C GLU A 226 -4.31 10.10 -38.34
N ASP A 227 -4.61 10.36 -39.61
CA ASP A 227 -5.98 10.56 -40.11
C ASP A 227 -6.86 9.30 -39.99
N SER A 228 -6.24 8.11 -39.96
CA SER A 228 -6.95 6.83 -39.83
C SER A 228 -7.54 6.65 -38.42
N PHE A 229 -6.89 7.19 -37.38
CA PHE A 229 -7.37 7.12 -36.00
C PHE A 229 -8.49 8.14 -35.70
N GLU A 230 -8.49 9.28 -36.40
CA GLU A 230 -9.52 10.31 -36.24
C GLU A 230 -10.88 9.91 -36.85
N ASN A 231 -10.88 8.97 -37.80
CA ASN A 231 -12.08 8.54 -38.53
C ASN A 231 -12.62 7.17 -38.07
N ALA A 232 -12.23 6.69 -36.89
CA ALA A 232 -12.50 5.34 -36.39
C ALA A 232 -13.91 5.12 -35.80
N ASP A 233 -14.91 5.88 -36.27
CA ASP A 233 -16.32 5.73 -35.86
C ASP A 233 -16.99 4.47 -36.49
N ASP A 234 -16.34 3.84 -37.47
CA ASP A 234 -16.81 2.62 -38.14
C ASP A 234 -16.33 1.36 -37.39
N PRO A 235 -17.25 0.50 -36.88
CA PRO A 235 -16.90 -0.74 -36.20
C PRO A 235 -16.03 -1.70 -37.02
N GLU A 236 -16.21 -1.75 -38.35
CA GLU A 236 -15.40 -2.63 -39.22
C GLU A 236 -13.97 -2.09 -39.35
N ALA A 237 -13.80 -0.78 -39.56
CA ALA A 237 -12.48 -0.15 -39.61
C ALA A 237 -11.74 -0.25 -38.27
N MET A 238 -12.44 -0.13 -37.15
CA MET A 238 -11.88 -0.34 -35.81
C MET A 238 -11.38 -1.78 -35.63
N GLN A 239 -12.12 -2.78 -36.11
CA GLN A 239 -11.70 -4.17 -36.06
C GLN A 239 -10.43 -4.41 -36.89
N GLU A 240 -10.38 -3.92 -38.13
CA GLU A 240 -9.19 -4.04 -38.99
C GLU A 240 -7.98 -3.33 -38.36
N MET A 241 -8.18 -2.16 -37.77
CA MET A 241 -7.15 -1.42 -37.05
C MET A 241 -6.65 -2.20 -35.83
N MET A 242 -7.54 -2.83 -35.05
CA MET A 242 -7.14 -3.66 -33.92
C MET A 242 -6.32 -4.89 -34.35
N GLU A 243 -6.67 -5.54 -35.46
CA GLU A 243 -5.88 -6.63 -36.04
C GLU A 243 -4.49 -6.18 -36.52
N ALA A 244 -4.40 -4.97 -37.08
CA ALA A 244 -3.15 -4.34 -37.46
C ALA A 244 -2.28 -4.02 -36.23
N ILE A 245 -2.86 -3.41 -35.19
CA ILE A 245 -2.19 -3.15 -33.90
C ILE A 245 -1.67 -4.45 -33.31
N GLN A 246 -2.47 -5.52 -33.27
CA GLN A 246 -2.03 -6.84 -32.78
C GLN A 246 -0.86 -7.38 -33.59
N THR A 247 -0.85 -7.19 -34.91
CA THR A 247 0.23 -7.66 -35.78
C THR A 247 1.52 -6.87 -35.56
N ALA A 248 1.45 -5.54 -35.50
CA ALA A 248 2.58 -4.68 -35.16
C ALA A 248 3.14 -4.99 -33.76
N MET A 249 2.24 -5.09 -32.77
CA MET A 249 2.56 -5.47 -31.39
C MET A 249 3.33 -6.79 -31.37
N ARG A 250 2.87 -7.85 -32.08
CA ARG A 250 3.54 -9.17 -32.06
C ARG A 250 5.02 -9.10 -32.43
N GLU A 251 5.39 -8.32 -33.44
CA GLU A 251 6.80 -8.20 -33.87
C GLU A 251 7.63 -7.37 -32.89
N ILE A 252 7.06 -6.31 -32.32
CA ILE A 252 7.74 -5.47 -31.32
C ILE A 252 7.93 -6.24 -30.01
N TRP A 253 6.89 -6.92 -29.55
CA TRP A 253 6.93 -7.78 -28.37
C TRP A 253 7.93 -8.92 -28.52
N LYS A 254 8.16 -9.43 -29.73
CA LYS A 254 9.18 -10.46 -29.96
C LYS A 254 10.57 -9.98 -29.56
N ARG A 255 10.97 -8.75 -29.91
CA ARG A 255 12.27 -8.17 -29.52
C ARG A 255 12.37 -7.99 -28.01
N MET A 256 11.30 -7.46 -27.40
CA MET A 256 11.22 -7.32 -25.94
C MET A 256 11.32 -8.69 -25.25
N ASN A 257 10.63 -9.69 -25.78
CA ASN A 257 10.64 -11.05 -25.28
C ASN A 257 12.03 -11.68 -25.35
N GLU A 258 12.74 -11.54 -26.48
CA GLU A 258 14.12 -12.02 -26.62
C GLU A 258 15.07 -11.39 -25.57
N ALA A 259 14.90 -10.10 -25.29
CA ALA A 259 15.66 -9.42 -24.25
C ALA A 259 15.31 -9.91 -22.83
N GLN A 260 14.02 -10.14 -22.55
CA GLN A 260 13.55 -10.70 -21.28
C GLN A 260 14.02 -12.14 -21.06
N ILE A 261 13.97 -12.99 -22.10
CA ILE A 261 14.52 -14.35 -22.06
C ILE A 261 16.01 -14.29 -21.71
N THR A 262 16.77 -13.38 -22.32
CA THR A 262 18.19 -13.21 -22.00
C THR A 262 18.41 -12.85 -20.53
N LEU A 263 17.59 -11.96 -19.95
CA LEU A 263 17.65 -11.63 -18.52
C LEU A 263 17.37 -12.86 -17.64
N GLN A 264 16.33 -13.62 -17.96
CA GLN A 264 15.96 -14.84 -17.24
C GLN A 264 17.06 -15.90 -17.33
N GLU A 265 17.65 -16.12 -18.50
CA GLU A 265 18.76 -17.06 -18.71
C GLU A 265 19.98 -16.70 -17.86
N VAL A 266 20.34 -15.40 -17.80
CA VAL A 266 21.45 -14.91 -16.97
C VAL A 266 21.17 -15.16 -15.49
N ASN A 267 19.94 -14.95 -15.03
CA ASN A 267 19.50 -15.24 -13.66
C ASN A 267 19.53 -16.73 -13.34
N LEU A 268 18.89 -17.57 -14.16
CA LEU A 268 18.80 -19.02 -13.95
C LEU A 268 20.18 -19.68 -14.00
N ARG A 269 21.04 -19.28 -14.93
CA ARG A 269 22.41 -19.77 -15.01
C ARG A 269 23.19 -19.44 -13.75
N THR A 270 23.05 -18.23 -13.24
CA THR A 270 23.75 -17.78 -12.03
C THR A 270 23.23 -18.47 -10.79
N TYR A 271 21.90 -18.58 -10.66
CA TYR A 271 21.24 -19.36 -9.62
C TYR A 271 21.80 -20.80 -9.54
N ARG A 272 21.91 -21.51 -10.67
CA ARG A 272 22.48 -22.87 -10.72
C ARG A 272 23.94 -22.93 -10.28
N ASN A 273 24.74 -21.90 -10.55
CA ASN A 273 26.15 -21.86 -10.20
C ASN A 273 26.38 -21.50 -8.72
N VAL A 274 25.53 -20.63 -8.17
CA VAL A 274 25.61 -20.17 -6.78
C VAL A 274 25.06 -21.21 -5.82
N MET A 275 23.92 -21.83 -6.15
CA MET A 275 23.21 -22.75 -5.24
C MET A 275 24.08 -23.85 -4.61
N PRO A 276 24.96 -24.55 -5.34
CA PRO A 276 25.82 -25.59 -4.77
C PRO A 276 26.89 -25.07 -3.79
N LEU A 277 27.16 -23.76 -3.78
CA LEU A 277 28.21 -23.12 -2.97
C LEU A 277 27.69 -22.62 -1.62
N LEU A 278 26.39 -22.40 -1.50
CA LEU A 278 25.73 -21.94 -0.29
C LEU A 278 25.60 -23.07 0.74
N GLU A 279 25.50 -22.70 2.02
CA GLU A 279 25.11 -23.59 3.12
C GLU A 279 23.60 -23.85 3.11
N GLU A 280 23.13 -24.92 3.75
CA GLU A 280 21.75 -25.39 3.60
C GLU A 280 20.69 -24.39 4.08
N SER A 281 20.98 -23.64 5.15
CA SER A 281 20.13 -22.54 5.63
C SER A 281 20.01 -21.42 4.59
N THR A 282 21.14 -20.95 4.08
CA THR A 282 21.23 -19.89 3.07
C THR A 282 20.57 -20.31 1.76
N LYS A 283 20.81 -21.54 1.30
CA LYS A 283 20.18 -22.13 0.11
C LYS A 283 18.67 -22.02 0.14
N ARG A 284 18.05 -22.35 1.27
CA ARG A 284 16.59 -22.35 1.42
C ARG A 284 16.03 -20.93 1.30
N SER A 285 16.63 -19.99 2.03
CA SER A 285 16.24 -18.57 1.97
C SER A 285 16.44 -17.98 0.57
N PHE A 286 17.60 -18.25 -0.03
CA PHE A 286 17.93 -17.79 -1.37
C PHE A 286 16.96 -18.32 -2.42
N ARG A 287 16.64 -19.61 -2.38
CA ARG A 287 15.70 -20.24 -3.29
C ARG A 287 14.30 -19.66 -3.18
N ARG A 288 13.79 -19.52 -1.96
CA ARG A 288 12.47 -18.91 -1.71
C ARG A 288 12.41 -17.51 -2.30
N THR A 289 13.40 -16.69 -1.99
CA THR A 289 13.51 -15.29 -2.46
C THR A 289 13.63 -15.21 -3.97
N PHE A 290 14.48 -16.06 -4.56
CA PHE A 290 14.69 -16.12 -6.01
C PHE A 290 13.40 -16.39 -6.78
N PHE A 291 12.59 -17.36 -6.34
CA PHE A 291 11.34 -17.68 -7.03
C PHE A 291 10.21 -16.70 -6.74
N SER A 292 10.06 -16.24 -5.49
CA SER A 292 8.99 -15.31 -5.13
C SER A 292 9.18 -13.92 -5.76
N ARG A 293 10.42 -13.42 -5.81
CA ARG A 293 10.74 -12.10 -6.37
C ARG A 293 11.15 -12.14 -7.84
N GLY A 294 11.81 -13.20 -8.29
CA GLY A 294 12.26 -13.34 -9.67
C GLY A 294 11.14 -13.74 -10.64
N PHE A 295 10.10 -14.41 -10.15
CA PHE A 295 9.02 -14.95 -10.97
C PHE A 295 7.62 -14.77 -10.36
N PRO A 296 7.24 -13.56 -9.90
CA PRO A 296 5.96 -13.32 -9.24
C PRO A 296 4.75 -13.63 -10.14
N MET A 297 4.90 -13.39 -11.45
CA MET A 297 3.86 -13.62 -12.46
C MET A 297 3.44 -15.08 -12.60
N LEU A 298 4.25 -16.02 -12.08
CA LEU A 298 3.87 -17.42 -12.09
C LEU A 298 2.66 -17.68 -11.20
N GLY A 299 2.32 -16.81 -10.23
CA GLY A 299 1.24 -17.07 -9.28
C GLY A 299 1.38 -18.42 -8.58
N ILE A 300 2.61 -18.95 -8.51
CA ILE A 300 2.93 -20.21 -7.88
C ILE A 300 3.30 -19.88 -6.44
N VAL A 301 2.47 -20.33 -5.51
CA VAL A 301 2.69 -20.12 -4.08
C VAL A 301 3.71 -21.15 -3.61
N ALA A 302 4.89 -20.69 -3.25
CA ALA A 302 5.90 -21.54 -2.62
C ALA A 302 5.31 -22.19 -1.37
N PRO A 303 5.59 -23.48 -1.12
CA PRO A 303 5.02 -24.16 0.03
C PRO A 303 5.56 -23.52 1.32
N GLU A 304 4.68 -22.96 2.13
CA GLU A 304 5.01 -22.38 3.44
C GLU A 304 5.17 -23.47 4.49
N ILE A 305 6.21 -24.28 4.33
CA ILE A 305 6.54 -25.33 5.30
C ILE A 305 7.28 -24.67 6.46
N HIS A 306 6.60 -24.49 7.58
CA HIS A 306 7.17 -23.97 8.83
C HIS A 306 8.13 -24.98 9.48
N LEU A 307 9.27 -25.28 8.84
CA LEU A 307 10.27 -26.20 9.40
C LEU A 307 10.86 -25.70 10.72
N ASP A 308 10.82 -24.39 10.98
CA ASP A 308 11.17 -23.82 12.28
C ASP A 308 10.37 -24.46 13.44
N ARG A 309 9.12 -24.90 13.19
CA ARG A 309 8.34 -25.68 14.19
C ARG A 309 9.01 -26.97 14.57
N PHE A 310 9.54 -27.68 13.57
CA PHE A 310 10.26 -28.92 13.78
C PHE A 310 11.57 -28.66 14.53
N ASP A 311 12.29 -27.57 14.20
CA ASP A 311 13.52 -27.20 14.89
C ASP A 311 13.28 -26.83 16.35
N ILE A 312 12.25 -26.03 16.63
CA ILE A 312 11.83 -25.69 18.00
C ILE A 312 11.42 -26.96 18.75
N ALA A 313 10.62 -27.84 18.15
CA ALA A 313 10.21 -29.09 18.77
C ALA A 313 11.42 -30.00 19.10
N LEU A 314 12.38 -30.10 18.20
CA LEU A 314 13.60 -30.90 18.39
C LEU A 314 14.50 -30.34 19.50
N SER A 315 14.42 -29.03 19.76
CA SER A 315 15.13 -28.37 20.86
C SER A 315 14.53 -28.63 22.24
N LEU A 316 13.31 -29.18 22.33
CA LEU A 316 12.69 -29.49 23.62
C LEU A 316 13.44 -30.65 24.31
N GLU A 317 13.92 -30.40 25.52
CA GLU A 317 14.67 -31.39 26.32
C GLU A 317 13.82 -32.62 26.68
N GLU A 318 12.52 -32.40 26.93
CA GLU A 318 11.54 -33.40 27.37
C GLU A 318 11.00 -34.30 26.23
N LEU A 319 11.51 -34.14 25.01
CA LEU A 319 11.04 -34.90 23.86
C LEU A 319 11.50 -36.37 23.96
N ASP A 320 10.55 -37.30 23.88
CA ASP A 320 10.86 -38.73 23.85
C ASP A 320 11.80 -39.09 22.69
N ALA A 321 12.71 -40.03 22.90
CA ALA A 321 13.76 -40.36 21.93
C ALA A 321 13.21 -40.97 20.63
N ASP A 322 12.08 -41.66 20.67
CA ASP A 322 11.42 -42.20 19.48
C ASP A 322 10.63 -41.10 18.74
N ILE A 323 10.01 -40.17 19.48
CA ILE A 323 9.38 -38.96 18.89
C ILE A 323 10.43 -38.08 18.22
N ARG A 324 11.57 -37.83 18.87
CA ARG A 324 12.68 -37.06 18.30
C ARG A 324 13.17 -37.65 16.99
N ARG A 325 13.44 -38.96 16.96
CA ARG A 325 13.82 -39.67 15.72
C ARG A 325 12.75 -39.56 14.64
N SER A 326 11.48 -39.63 15.00
CA SER A 326 10.37 -39.51 14.06
C SER A 326 10.23 -38.08 13.49
N LEU A 327 10.43 -37.05 14.33
CA LEU A 327 10.46 -35.65 13.89
C LEU A 327 11.65 -35.37 12.98
N GLU A 328 12.84 -35.86 13.31
CA GLU A 328 14.03 -35.75 12.45
C GLU A 328 13.78 -36.38 11.07
N SER A 329 13.19 -37.58 11.05
CA SER A 329 12.83 -38.29 9.82
C SER A 329 11.79 -37.51 9.01
N SER A 330 10.70 -37.06 9.64
CA SER A 330 9.64 -36.30 8.96
C SER A 330 10.17 -34.97 8.42
N ARG A 331 10.98 -34.26 9.20
CA ARG A 331 11.64 -33.03 8.78
C ARG A 331 12.53 -33.26 7.56
N ALA A 332 13.33 -34.34 7.56
CA ALA A 332 14.18 -34.69 6.42
C ALA A 332 13.36 -35.03 5.15
N GLU A 333 12.25 -35.78 5.29
CA GLU A 333 11.35 -36.08 4.18
C GLU A 333 10.70 -34.81 3.59
N LEU A 334 10.26 -33.88 4.45
CA LEU A 334 9.66 -32.62 4.03
C LEU A 334 10.67 -31.72 3.31
N LEU A 335 11.92 -31.68 3.80
CA LEU A 335 13.01 -30.97 3.13
C LEU A 335 13.28 -31.53 1.72
N GLU A 336 13.35 -32.86 1.58
CA GLU A 336 13.54 -33.49 0.26
C GLU A 336 12.35 -33.21 -0.67
N ALA A 337 11.13 -33.22 -0.14
CA ALA A 337 9.93 -32.94 -0.90
C ALA A 337 9.84 -31.47 -1.35
N GLU A 338 10.20 -30.53 -0.47
CA GLU A 338 10.36 -29.11 -0.79
C GLU A 338 11.42 -28.92 -1.89
N GLU A 339 12.58 -29.56 -1.77
CA GLU A 339 13.65 -29.49 -2.78
C GLU A 339 13.19 -30.03 -4.14
N ARG A 340 12.45 -31.14 -4.15
CA ARG A 340 11.86 -31.70 -5.37
C ARG A 340 10.86 -30.75 -6.00
N TRP A 341 10.00 -30.12 -5.19
CA TRP A 341 9.04 -29.13 -5.67
C TRP A 341 9.73 -27.95 -6.34
N TYR A 342 10.79 -27.40 -5.73
CA TYR A 342 11.54 -26.31 -6.36
C TYR A 342 12.32 -26.73 -7.61
N ARG A 343 12.77 -27.99 -7.67
CA ARG A 343 13.39 -28.54 -8.88
C ARG A 343 12.38 -28.63 -10.02
N ASP A 344 11.16 -29.08 -9.72
CA ASP A 344 10.06 -29.11 -10.67
C ASP A 344 9.68 -27.69 -11.12
N LEU A 345 9.62 -26.73 -10.19
CA LEU A 345 9.41 -25.32 -10.50
C LEU A 345 10.52 -24.75 -11.39
N LEU A 346 11.79 -25.05 -11.08
CA LEU A 346 12.93 -24.62 -11.89
C LEU A 346 12.83 -25.18 -13.32
N ASN A 347 12.52 -26.47 -13.46
CA ASN A 347 12.31 -27.11 -14.75
C ASN A 347 11.12 -26.47 -15.49
N TYR A 348 10.04 -26.13 -14.78
CA TYR A 348 8.91 -25.45 -15.37
C TYR A 348 9.32 -24.08 -15.93
N VAL A 349 9.99 -23.25 -15.12
CA VAL A 349 10.50 -21.94 -15.54
C VAL A 349 11.44 -22.09 -16.74
N GLU A 350 12.36 -23.04 -16.74
CA GLU A 350 13.31 -23.18 -17.85
C GLU A 350 12.68 -23.58 -19.19
N ASN A 351 11.62 -24.37 -19.14
CA ASN A 351 10.97 -24.88 -20.36
C ASN A 351 9.75 -24.06 -20.78
N HIS A 352 9.15 -23.30 -19.85
CA HIS A 352 7.87 -22.65 -20.04
C HIS A 352 7.82 -21.23 -19.50
N ALA A 353 8.94 -20.63 -19.04
CA ALA A 353 8.95 -19.30 -18.44
C ALA A 353 8.07 -18.37 -19.27
N PRO A 354 6.91 -17.95 -18.71
CA PRO A 354 6.03 -17.09 -19.46
C PRO A 354 6.78 -15.79 -19.69
N SER A 355 6.86 -15.41 -20.96
CA SER A 355 6.98 -13.99 -21.24
C SER A 355 5.82 -13.31 -20.54
N PRO A 356 6.01 -12.20 -19.83
CA PRO A 356 4.88 -11.37 -19.38
C PRO A 356 3.90 -11.04 -20.51
N PHE A 357 4.38 -11.15 -21.77
CA PHE A 357 3.66 -10.84 -22.99
C PHE A 357 3.12 -12.08 -23.72
N SER A 358 3.33 -13.32 -23.23
CA SER A 358 2.75 -14.52 -23.86
C SER A 358 1.21 -14.49 -23.83
N PHE A 359 0.64 -13.82 -22.83
CA PHE A 359 -0.79 -13.52 -22.77
C PHE A 359 -1.27 -12.69 -23.98
N LEU A 360 -0.52 -11.65 -24.35
CA LEU A 360 -0.88 -10.70 -25.41
C LEU A 360 -0.68 -11.27 -26.82
N LEU A 361 0.21 -12.26 -26.98
CA LEU A 361 0.52 -12.85 -28.28
C LEU A 361 -0.51 -13.87 -28.78
N GLY A 362 -1.54 -14.18 -27.97
CA GLY A 362 -2.69 -14.99 -28.39
C GLY A 362 -2.41 -16.48 -28.62
N ASP A 363 -1.28 -17.01 -28.13
CA ASP A 363 -0.96 -18.44 -28.21
C ASP A 363 -1.71 -19.24 -27.14
N GLN A 364 -3.01 -19.43 -27.36
CA GLN A 364 -3.92 -20.12 -26.43
C GLN A 364 -3.46 -21.54 -26.08
N GLY A 365 -2.80 -22.25 -27.00
CA GLY A 365 -2.31 -23.61 -26.77
C GLY A 365 -1.23 -23.67 -25.69
N SER A 366 -0.32 -22.70 -25.68
CA SER A 366 0.73 -22.58 -24.66
C SER A 366 0.18 -22.16 -23.29
N GLN A 367 -0.94 -21.43 -23.26
CA GLN A 367 -1.54 -20.90 -22.02
C GLN A 367 -2.26 -21.99 -21.23
N ASP A 368 -3.02 -22.87 -21.89
CA ASP A 368 -3.73 -23.97 -21.23
C ASP A 368 -2.74 -24.93 -20.55
N GLU A 369 -1.66 -25.28 -21.25
CA GLU A 369 -0.59 -26.12 -20.70
C GLU A 369 0.14 -25.43 -19.52
N GLN A 370 0.45 -24.14 -19.66
CA GLN A 370 1.05 -23.35 -18.57
C GLN A 370 0.16 -23.30 -17.32
N GLN A 371 -1.16 -23.11 -17.49
CA GLN A 371 -2.12 -23.06 -16.39
C GLN A 371 -2.28 -24.43 -15.71
N GLU A 372 -2.31 -25.52 -16.48
CA GLU A 372 -2.40 -26.87 -15.92
C GLU A 372 -1.18 -27.16 -15.04
N ILE A 373 0.03 -26.87 -15.51
CA ILE A 373 1.25 -27.07 -14.73
C ILE A 373 1.28 -26.14 -13.50
N GLN A 374 0.85 -24.89 -13.64
CA GLN A 374 0.75 -23.95 -12.52
C GLN A 374 -0.22 -24.47 -11.44
N GLN A 375 -1.40 -24.96 -11.85
CA GLN A 375 -2.39 -25.56 -10.95
C GLN A 375 -1.83 -26.80 -10.27
N GLU A 376 -1.12 -27.66 -11.00
CA GLU A 376 -0.47 -28.84 -10.45
C GLU A 376 0.59 -28.46 -9.40
N LEU A 377 1.46 -27.49 -9.68
CA LEU A 377 2.47 -27.02 -8.74
C LEU A 377 1.86 -26.40 -7.48
N ASN A 378 0.78 -25.62 -7.64
CA ASN A 378 0.03 -25.03 -6.53
C ASN A 378 -0.70 -26.09 -5.70
N GLN A 379 -1.29 -27.09 -6.34
CA GLN A 379 -1.91 -28.22 -5.64
C GLN A 379 -0.87 -29.00 -4.85
N ARG A 380 0.27 -29.36 -5.46
CA ARG A 380 1.37 -30.04 -4.78
C ARG A 380 1.92 -29.21 -3.62
N SER A 381 2.03 -27.88 -3.78
CA SER A 381 2.42 -26.97 -2.70
C SER A 381 1.48 -27.07 -1.50
N ARG A 382 0.15 -27.04 -1.73
CA ARG A 382 -0.86 -27.23 -0.67
C ARG A 382 -0.77 -28.60 -0.01
N GLU A 383 -0.65 -29.66 -0.80
CA GLU A 383 -0.51 -31.03 -0.30
C GLU A 383 0.75 -31.18 0.59
N LEU A 384 1.86 -30.52 0.24
CA LEU A 384 3.07 -30.51 1.05
C LEU A 384 2.88 -29.77 2.38
N VAL A 385 2.22 -28.60 2.37
CA VAL A 385 1.91 -27.85 3.59
C VAL A 385 0.98 -28.66 4.50
N GLU A 386 -0.08 -29.26 3.96
CA GLU A 386 -0.99 -30.12 4.70
C GLU A 386 -0.28 -31.35 5.28
N LYS A 387 0.58 -32.01 4.49
CA LYS A 387 1.40 -33.14 4.96
C LYS A 387 2.31 -32.72 6.11
N ALA A 388 2.94 -31.55 6.02
CA ALA A 388 3.82 -31.02 7.06
C ALA A 388 3.05 -30.74 8.36
N GLN A 389 1.94 -30.03 8.27
CA GLN A 389 1.10 -29.70 9.42
C GLN A 389 0.55 -30.96 10.09
N LYS A 390 0.08 -31.93 9.30
CA LYS A 390 -0.41 -33.21 9.80
C LYS A 390 0.70 -34.01 10.47
N SER A 391 1.85 -34.16 9.82
CA SER A 391 2.96 -34.94 10.39
C SER A 391 3.46 -34.34 11.70
N PHE A 392 3.52 -33.01 11.80
CA PHE A 392 3.89 -32.35 13.05
C PHE A 392 2.86 -32.64 14.16
N ARG A 393 1.57 -32.49 13.86
CA ARG A 393 0.46 -32.71 14.80
C ARG A 393 0.38 -34.16 15.29
N ASP A 394 0.60 -35.12 14.41
CA ASP A 394 0.49 -36.56 14.73
C ASP A 394 1.68 -37.06 15.55
N LEU A 395 2.87 -36.44 15.41
CA LEU A 395 4.10 -36.85 16.09
C LEU A 395 4.26 -36.21 17.47
N ILE A 396 3.74 -35.00 17.68
CA ILE A 396 3.94 -34.26 18.93
C ILE A 396 2.67 -34.30 19.79
N PRO A 397 2.73 -34.75 21.04
CA PRO A 397 1.63 -34.65 22.00
C PRO A 397 1.15 -33.19 22.20
N SER A 398 -0.15 -33.00 22.41
CA SER A 398 -0.78 -31.66 22.52
C SER A 398 -0.09 -30.74 23.53
N GLU A 399 0.36 -31.26 24.68
CA GLU A 399 1.07 -30.50 25.71
C GLU A 399 2.42 -29.94 25.21
N GLN A 400 3.13 -30.68 24.36
CA GLN A 400 4.38 -30.22 23.76
C GLN A 400 4.14 -29.27 22.58
N GLN A 401 3.00 -29.40 21.88
CA GLN A 401 2.60 -28.44 20.84
C GLN A 401 2.38 -27.03 21.43
N GLU A 402 1.76 -26.93 22.61
CA GLU A 402 1.60 -25.65 23.32
C GLU A 402 2.96 -25.01 23.64
N LYS A 403 3.96 -25.81 24.05
CA LYS A 403 5.32 -25.31 24.29
C LYS A 403 6.00 -24.83 23.01
N VAL A 404 5.82 -25.54 21.90
CA VAL A 404 6.33 -25.08 20.60
C VAL A 404 5.65 -23.78 20.19
N HIS A 405 4.32 -23.66 20.30
CA HIS A 405 3.61 -22.43 20.00
C HIS A 405 4.03 -21.26 20.88
N ALA A 406 4.26 -21.49 22.18
CA ALA A 406 4.77 -20.47 23.08
C ALA A 406 6.19 -20.02 22.69
N ALA A 407 7.07 -20.97 22.32
CA ALA A 407 8.42 -20.67 21.85
C ALA A 407 8.42 -19.96 20.49
N GLU A 408 7.50 -20.31 19.58
CA GLU A 408 7.28 -19.58 18.33
C GLU A 408 6.82 -18.15 18.57
N ALA A 409 5.88 -17.95 19.49
CA ALA A 409 5.40 -16.63 19.86
C ALA A 409 6.54 -15.79 20.44
N LEU A 410 7.33 -16.35 21.36
CA LEU A 410 8.53 -15.71 21.92
C LEU A 410 9.58 -15.39 20.84
N ARG A 411 9.84 -16.31 19.91
CA ARG A 411 10.78 -16.08 18.81
C ARG A 411 10.27 -15.01 17.85
N SER A 412 8.98 -15.02 17.54
CA SER A 412 8.33 -14.00 16.71
C SER A 412 8.35 -12.64 17.41
N GLU A 413 8.15 -12.59 18.73
CA GLU A 413 8.31 -11.39 19.54
C GLU A 413 9.76 -10.91 19.56
N GLN A 414 10.74 -11.82 19.68
CA GLN A 414 12.17 -11.50 19.65
C GLN A 414 12.64 -11.05 18.27
N GLU A 415 12.21 -11.68 17.19
CA GLU A 415 12.48 -11.27 15.81
C GLU A 415 11.79 -9.93 15.51
N SER A 416 10.57 -9.73 16.02
CA SER A 416 9.87 -8.45 15.96
C SER A 416 10.44 -7.37 16.89
N ALA A 417 11.26 -7.73 17.89
CA ALA A 417 11.93 -6.82 18.82
C ALA A 417 13.41 -6.59 18.46
N ALA A 418 14.03 -7.50 17.71
CA ALA A 418 15.32 -7.34 17.04
C ALA A 418 15.16 -6.50 15.76
N GLN A 419 13.99 -6.57 15.13
CA GLN A 419 13.49 -5.44 14.36
C GLN A 419 13.21 -4.29 15.34
N PRO A 420 13.62 -3.04 15.05
CA PRO A 420 13.34 -1.90 15.93
C PRO A 420 11.87 -1.98 16.31
N PRO A 421 11.55 -1.89 17.62
CA PRO A 421 10.27 -2.33 18.14
C PRO A 421 9.20 -1.73 17.24
N ARG A 422 8.44 -2.61 16.56
CA ARG A 422 7.13 -2.20 16.09
C ARG A 422 6.42 -1.77 17.36
N ARG A 423 6.47 -0.47 17.64
CA ARG A 423 5.31 0.26 18.13
C ARG A 423 4.26 0.05 17.03
N THR A 424 3.72 -1.16 16.93
CA THR A 424 2.30 -1.27 17.11
C THR A 424 2.04 -0.59 18.46
N LEU A 425 1.92 0.74 18.41
CA LEU A 425 0.62 1.29 18.70
C LEU A 425 -0.35 0.34 17.99
N GLN A 426 -0.74 -0.77 18.64
CA GLN A 426 -2.10 -1.27 18.53
C GLN A 426 -2.87 0.03 18.56
N PRO A 427 -3.36 0.53 17.42
CA PRO A 427 -3.65 1.95 17.26
C PRO A 427 -4.60 2.27 18.38
N GLU A 428 -4.18 2.90 19.49
CA GLU A 428 -4.73 2.66 20.85
C GLU A 428 -6.17 2.21 20.76
N GLU A 429 -6.44 0.88 20.70
CA GLU A 429 -7.71 0.30 20.19
C GLU A 429 -8.62 1.38 19.65
N SER A 430 -8.34 1.92 18.43
CA SER A 430 -8.67 3.32 18.10
C SER A 430 -9.97 3.62 18.77
N SER A 431 -10.02 4.49 19.78
CA SER A 431 -11.18 4.48 20.69
C SER A 431 -12.52 4.72 19.98
N THR A 432 -12.49 4.92 18.67
CA THR A 432 -13.50 4.77 17.61
C THR A 432 -13.94 3.36 17.16
N SER A 433 -13.28 2.24 17.49
CA SER A 433 -13.68 0.85 17.20
C SER A 433 -14.75 0.37 18.20
N THR A 434 -15.68 1.27 18.50
CA THR A 434 -16.75 1.09 19.49
C THR A 434 -18.06 0.69 18.85
N SER A 435 -18.19 0.84 17.54
CA SER A 435 -19.33 0.33 16.80
C SER A 435 -18.94 -1.03 16.20
N ARG A 436 -19.42 -2.12 16.83
CA ARG A 436 -19.60 -3.35 16.07
C ARG A 436 -20.59 -2.98 14.97
N SER A 437 -20.10 -2.85 13.73
CA SER A 437 -20.95 -2.75 12.54
C SER A 437 -22.12 -3.71 12.72
N SER A 438 -23.32 -3.26 12.36
CA SER A 438 -24.55 -4.06 12.33
C SER A 438 -24.42 -5.35 11.49
N GLY A 439 -23.28 -5.57 10.85
CA GLY A 439 -23.02 -6.59 9.84
C GLY A 439 -23.26 -6.08 8.43
N ASP A 440 -23.86 -4.90 8.28
CA ASP A 440 -24.07 -4.22 7.00
C ASP A 440 -23.41 -2.82 7.01
N PRO A 441 -22.73 -2.42 5.92
CA PRO A 441 -22.02 -1.13 5.87
C PRO A 441 -22.96 0.09 5.77
N TYR A 442 -24.25 -0.11 5.47
CA TYR A 442 -25.20 1.00 5.32
C TYR A 442 -26.17 1.12 6.50
N VAL A 443 -26.13 0.19 7.46
CA VAL A 443 -26.94 0.30 8.68
C VAL A 443 -26.02 0.53 9.89
N PRO A 444 -26.17 1.64 10.59
CA PRO A 444 -25.32 1.95 11.74
C PRO A 444 -25.49 0.96 12.90
N GLY A 445 -24.49 0.88 13.77
CA GLY A 445 -24.58 0.11 15.00
C GLY A 445 -25.55 0.75 16.01
N ARG A 446 -26.14 -0.08 16.87
CA ARG A 446 -26.91 0.39 18.05
C ARG A 446 -26.01 1.09 19.07
N MET A 447 -26.59 1.88 19.97
CA MET A 447 -25.86 2.39 21.12
C MET A 447 -25.25 1.25 21.95
N THR A 448 -24.04 1.48 22.45
CA THR A 448 -23.30 0.50 23.26
C THR A 448 -23.25 0.90 24.73
N ARG A 449 -22.89 -0.04 25.61
CA ARG A 449 -22.62 0.27 27.03
C ARG A 449 -21.57 1.38 27.19
N ARG A 450 -20.59 1.44 26.29
CA ARG A 450 -19.61 2.52 26.28
C ARG A 450 -20.23 3.86 25.91
N THR A 451 -21.12 3.89 24.89
CA THR A 451 -21.90 5.08 24.55
C THR A 451 -22.65 5.58 25.79
N MET A 452 -23.28 4.67 26.54
CA MET A 452 -23.97 5.02 27.80
C MET A 452 -23.02 5.57 28.86
N THR A 453 -21.82 5.00 29.02
CA THR A 453 -20.82 5.53 29.95
C THR A 453 -20.41 6.95 29.58
N VAL A 454 -20.20 7.24 28.29
CA VAL A 454 -19.84 8.58 27.82
C VAL A 454 -20.98 9.57 28.09
N ILE A 455 -22.23 9.19 27.78
CA ILE A 455 -23.42 10.02 28.06
C ILE A 455 -23.54 10.29 29.57
N ALA A 456 -23.40 9.26 30.40
CA ALA A 456 -23.48 9.39 31.86
C ALA A 456 -22.38 10.29 32.43
N ASP A 457 -21.15 10.19 31.90
CA ASP A 457 -20.02 11.02 32.31
C ASP A 457 -20.17 12.47 31.84
N GLU A 458 -20.74 12.71 30.65
CA GLU A 458 -21.02 14.05 30.13
C GLU A 458 -22.12 14.75 30.92
N LEU A 459 -23.15 14.01 31.32
CA LEU A 459 -24.28 14.51 32.10
C LEU A 459 -24.00 14.60 33.60
N ASP A 460 -22.82 14.13 34.05
CA ASP A 460 -22.41 14.06 35.46
C ASP A 460 -23.41 13.30 36.34
N PHE A 461 -23.87 12.14 35.85
CA PHE A 461 -24.84 11.32 36.56
C PHE A 461 -24.27 10.69 37.84
N ASN A 462 -25.02 10.81 38.93
CA ASN A 462 -24.78 10.09 40.17
C ASN A 462 -25.12 8.59 40.02
N ASP A 463 -24.76 7.78 41.02
CA ASP A 463 -24.96 6.32 40.98
C ASP A 463 -26.43 5.90 40.79
N GLU A 464 -27.38 6.67 41.34
CA GLU A 464 -28.82 6.39 41.19
C GLU A 464 -29.29 6.60 39.76
N PHE A 465 -28.90 7.72 39.13
CA PHE A 465 -29.20 8.00 37.73
C PHE A 465 -28.46 7.05 36.78
N ARG A 466 -27.23 6.64 37.11
CA ARG A 466 -26.51 5.60 36.33
C ARG A 466 -27.27 4.27 36.34
N ALA A 467 -27.81 3.86 37.49
CA ALA A 467 -28.62 2.65 37.58
C ALA A 467 -29.92 2.75 36.78
N TRP A 468 -30.58 3.92 36.79
CA TRP A 468 -31.76 4.17 35.97
C TRP A 468 -31.44 4.22 34.47
N LEU A 469 -30.32 4.85 34.07
CA LEU A 469 -29.84 4.87 32.69
C LEU A 469 -29.54 3.44 32.20
N ASP A 470 -28.95 2.60 33.06
CA ASP A 470 -28.70 1.20 32.75
C ASP A 470 -30.00 0.42 32.49
N GLU A 471 -31.06 0.67 33.26
CA GLU A 471 -32.38 0.08 33.03
C GLU A 471 -32.97 0.55 31.68
N ARG A 472 -32.90 1.85 31.38
CA ARG A 472 -33.37 2.42 30.11
C ARG A 472 -32.58 1.88 28.92
N PHE A 473 -31.27 1.72 29.09
CA PHE A 473 -30.43 1.13 28.07
C PHE A 473 -30.82 -0.32 27.80
N GLU A 474 -31.07 -1.14 28.83
CA GLU A 474 -31.54 -2.52 28.62
C GLU A 474 -32.90 -2.57 27.90
N ALA A 475 -33.80 -1.62 28.18
CA ALA A 475 -35.05 -1.46 27.42
C ALA A 475 -34.77 -1.11 25.95
N TYR A 476 -33.91 -0.13 25.67
CA TYR A 476 -33.47 0.21 24.31
C TYR A 476 -32.86 -0.99 23.58
N VAL A 477 -32.03 -1.80 24.26
CA VAL A 477 -31.46 -3.03 23.66
C VAL A 477 -32.57 -4.01 23.30
N ALA A 478 -33.52 -4.26 24.21
CA ALA A 478 -34.64 -5.16 23.95
C ALA A 478 -35.49 -4.70 22.76
N GLU A 479 -35.76 -3.39 22.65
CA GLU A 479 -36.50 -2.81 21.53
C GLU A 479 -35.72 -2.90 20.21
N PHE A 480 -34.40 -2.67 20.24
CA PHE A 480 -33.54 -2.89 19.08
C PHE A 480 -33.59 -4.34 18.59
N GLU A 481 -33.48 -5.31 19.49
CA GLU A 481 -33.56 -6.75 19.16
C GLU A 481 -34.93 -7.14 18.60
N GLN A 482 -35.99 -6.41 18.95
CA GLN A 482 -37.34 -6.65 18.45
C GLN A 482 -37.60 -5.96 17.10
N ALA A 483 -37.14 -4.73 16.91
CA ALA A 483 -37.50 -3.90 15.76
C ALA A 483 -36.45 -3.96 14.64
N VAL A 484 -35.17 -3.77 14.97
CA VAL A 484 -34.10 -3.59 13.98
C VAL A 484 -33.36 -4.88 13.67
N ALA A 485 -33.10 -5.73 14.67
CA ALA A 485 -32.36 -6.97 14.46
C ALA A 485 -33.00 -7.93 13.42
N PRO A 486 -34.35 -8.07 13.34
CA PRO A 486 -34.97 -8.85 12.26
C PRO A 486 -34.71 -8.27 10.87
N LEU A 487 -34.74 -6.94 10.72
CA LEU A 487 -34.41 -6.28 9.46
C LEU A 487 -32.96 -6.53 9.06
N LEU A 488 -32.02 -6.52 10.02
CA LEU A 488 -30.62 -6.86 9.75
C LEU A 488 -30.45 -8.32 9.28
N GLN A 489 -31.23 -9.26 9.82
CA GLN A 489 -31.24 -10.64 9.33
C GLN A 489 -31.76 -10.71 7.88
N GLU A 490 -32.85 -10.00 7.58
CA GLU A 490 -33.41 -9.92 6.22
C GLU A 490 -32.45 -9.25 5.23
N ILE A 491 -31.75 -8.19 5.64
CA ILE A 491 -30.69 -7.52 4.86
C ILE A 491 -29.57 -8.52 4.54
N ASN A 492 -29.09 -9.25 5.54
CA ASN A 492 -28.04 -10.25 5.33
C ASN A 492 -28.49 -11.37 4.39
N GLN A 493 -29.74 -11.80 4.50
CA GLN A 493 -30.33 -12.76 3.58
C GLN A 493 -30.39 -12.19 2.15
N LYS A 494 -30.95 -10.99 1.96
CA LYS A 494 -31.06 -10.33 0.65
C LYS A 494 -29.71 -10.03 0.02
N ARG A 495 -28.71 -9.67 0.83
CA ARG A 495 -27.34 -9.50 0.36
C ARG A 495 -26.74 -10.80 -0.20
N SER A 496 -27.09 -11.96 0.35
CA SER A 496 -26.65 -13.24 -0.22
C SER A 496 -27.37 -13.61 -1.52
N GLU A 497 -28.56 -13.06 -1.74
CA GLU A 497 -29.28 -13.16 -3.03
C GLU A 497 -28.71 -12.22 -4.11
N LEU A 498 -27.99 -11.15 -3.71
CA LEU A 498 -27.40 -10.17 -4.62
C LEU A 498 -26.30 -10.77 -5.50
N TRP A 499 -25.51 -11.70 -4.96
CA TRP A 499 -24.46 -12.39 -5.69
C TRP A 499 -24.64 -13.90 -5.52
N GLN A 500 -25.26 -14.53 -6.50
CA GLN A 500 -25.50 -15.98 -6.49
C GLN A 500 -24.36 -16.68 -7.18
N HIS A 501 -23.59 -17.47 -6.42
CA HIS A 501 -22.57 -18.33 -6.98
C HIS A 501 -23.21 -19.55 -7.61
N ASP A 502 -23.01 -19.72 -8.91
CA ASP A 502 -23.34 -20.96 -9.62
C ASP A 502 -22.15 -21.93 -9.49
N PRO A 503 -22.27 -23.03 -8.73
CA PRO A 503 -21.17 -23.97 -8.51
C PRO A 503 -20.77 -24.73 -9.77
N ASP A 504 -21.67 -24.88 -10.75
CA ASP A 504 -21.41 -25.66 -11.95
C ASP A 504 -20.58 -24.88 -12.97
N SER A 505 -20.86 -23.58 -13.13
CA SER A 505 -20.06 -22.67 -13.97
C SER A 505 -18.93 -21.98 -13.20
N GLY A 506 -19.05 -21.93 -11.88
CA GLY A 506 -18.20 -21.12 -11.00
C GLY A 506 -18.40 -19.60 -11.20
N SER A 507 -19.39 -19.19 -11.98
CA SER A 507 -19.71 -17.77 -12.17
C SER A 507 -20.54 -17.24 -11.02
N SER A 508 -20.41 -15.95 -10.73
CA SER A 508 -21.33 -15.24 -9.85
C SER A 508 -22.30 -14.47 -10.72
N ARG A 509 -23.60 -14.61 -10.46
CA ARG A 509 -24.65 -13.84 -11.12
C ARG A 509 -25.19 -12.80 -10.17
N HIS A 510 -25.37 -11.58 -10.67
CA HIS A 510 -26.01 -10.52 -9.92
C HIS A 510 -27.53 -10.78 -9.81
N GLY A 511 -28.12 -10.51 -8.65
CA GLY A 511 -29.54 -10.75 -8.35
C GLY A 511 -30.51 -9.82 -9.09
N GLY A 512 -30.00 -8.87 -9.87
CA GLY A 512 -30.80 -7.93 -10.64
C GLY A 512 -31.24 -6.68 -9.86
N ALA A 513 -31.90 -5.76 -10.57
CA ALA A 513 -32.35 -4.50 -10.00
C ALA A 513 -33.40 -4.67 -8.89
N GLU A 514 -34.31 -5.65 -8.99
CA GLU A 514 -35.37 -5.89 -8.00
C GLU A 514 -34.80 -6.31 -6.63
N VAL A 515 -33.85 -7.26 -6.62
CA VAL A 515 -33.17 -7.69 -5.38
C VAL A 515 -32.39 -6.52 -4.77
N THR A 516 -31.74 -5.72 -5.62
CA THR A 516 -30.99 -4.53 -5.20
C THR A 516 -31.92 -3.51 -4.53
N GLN A 517 -33.01 -3.12 -5.18
CA GLN A 517 -33.98 -2.17 -4.63
C GLN A 517 -34.61 -2.68 -3.31
N ALA A 518 -34.94 -3.97 -3.24
CA ALA A 518 -35.47 -4.58 -2.01
C ALA A 518 -34.45 -4.53 -0.86
N LEU A 519 -33.17 -4.80 -1.15
CA LEU A 519 -32.07 -4.71 -0.17
C LEU A 519 -31.91 -3.27 0.35
N PHE A 520 -31.90 -2.27 -0.54
CA PHE A 520 -31.73 -0.88 -0.15
C PHE A 520 -32.96 -0.29 0.56
N ALA A 521 -34.18 -0.74 0.22
CA ALA A 521 -35.38 -0.41 0.98
C ALA A 521 -35.33 -0.95 2.42
N LEU A 522 -34.86 -2.19 2.61
CA LEU A 522 -34.67 -2.76 3.95
C LEU A 522 -33.61 -1.99 4.75
N ARG A 523 -32.49 -1.60 4.11
CA ARG A 523 -31.45 -0.76 4.74
C ARG A 523 -32.01 0.57 5.21
N GLN A 524 -32.79 1.25 4.36
CA GLN A 524 -33.43 2.51 4.73
C GLN A 524 -34.40 2.33 5.90
N GLN A 525 -35.25 1.31 5.85
CA GLN A 525 -36.19 1.00 6.93
C GLN A 525 -35.46 0.73 8.27
N ALA A 526 -34.35 -0.02 8.23
CA ALA A 526 -33.55 -0.31 9.43
C ALA A 526 -32.91 0.97 10.01
N ARG A 527 -32.42 1.88 9.15
CA ARG A 527 -31.88 3.18 9.57
C ARG A 527 -32.94 4.05 10.23
N GLU A 528 -34.13 4.15 9.63
CA GLU A 528 -35.25 4.93 10.16
C GLU A 528 -35.71 4.39 11.52
N GLN A 529 -35.84 3.08 11.66
CA GLN A 529 -36.23 2.46 12.94
C GLN A 529 -35.16 2.67 14.01
N LEU A 530 -33.88 2.53 13.68
CA LEU A 530 -32.79 2.80 14.62
C LEU A 530 -32.76 4.28 15.04
N ALA A 531 -32.96 5.21 14.11
CA ALA A 531 -33.04 6.63 14.42
C ALA A 531 -34.23 6.96 15.35
N ALA A 532 -35.39 6.33 15.12
CA ALA A 532 -36.55 6.48 15.98
C ALA A 532 -36.33 5.91 17.39
N LEU A 533 -35.65 4.77 17.52
CA LEU A 533 -35.27 4.19 18.82
C LEU A 533 -34.26 5.07 19.57
N ASP A 534 -33.26 5.62 18.86
CA ASP A 534 -32.32 6.56 19.45
C ASP A 534 -33.04 7.80 19.98
N LEU A 535 -33.95 8.39 19.18
CA LEU A 535 -34.74 9.57 19.58
C LEU A 535 -35.62 9.27 20.80
N ALA A 536 -36.35 8.15 20.79
CA ALA A 536 -37.20 7.76 21.92
C ALA A 536 -36.40 7.58 23.23
N PHE A 537 -35.17 7.07 23.12
CA PHE A 537 -34.27 6.96 24.26
C PHE A 537 -33.87 8.34 24.81
N PHE A 538 -33.58 9.32 23.95
CA PHE A 538 -33.27 10.68 24.39
C PHE A 538 -34.51 11.43 24.93
N ASP A 539 -35.69 11.22 24.36
CA ASP A 539 -36.97 11.74 24.88
C ASP A 539 -37.23 11.25 26.32
N ASP A 540 -37.00 9.95 26.57
CA ASP A 540 -37.07 9.36 27.92
C ASP A 540 -36.09 10.04 28.90
N LEU A 541 -34.92 10.47 28.42
CA LEU A 541 -33.96 11.24 29.21
C LEU A 541 -34.51 12.65 29.50
N TYR A 542 -35.01 13.38 28.51
CA TYR A 542 -35.59 14.72 28.70
C TYR A 542 -36.74 14.71 29.72
N ASP A 543 -37.58 13.68 29.70
CA ASP A 543 -38.73 13.53 30.61
C ASP A 543 -38.32 13.19 32.05
N ALA A 544 -37.23 12.43 32.23
CA ALA A 544 -36.78 11.96 33.53
C ALA A 544 -35.92 12.98 34.31
N LEU A 545 -35.36 13.97 33.61
CA LEU A 545 -34.30 14.81 34.14
C LEU A 545 -34.81 16.18 34.60
N PRO A 546 -34.13 16.85 35.56
CA PRO A 546 -34.56 18.15 36.08
C PRO A 546 -34.68 19.21 34.98
N ASP A 547 -35.61 20.15 35.15
CA ASP A 547 -35.76 21.33 34.30
C ASP A 547 -34.63 22.34 34.57
N ASP A 548 -33.41 21.97 34.16
CA ASP A 548 -32.17 22.74 34.23
C ASP A 548 -31.63 22.95 32.81
N ASP A 549 -31.53 24.22 32.41
CA ASP A 549 -31.07 24.61 31.07
C ASP A 549 -29.67 24.04 30.77
N GLN A 550 -28.74 24.05 31.75
CA GLN A 550 -27.40 23.50 31.56
C GLN A 550 -27.38 21.98 31.38
N PHE A 551 -28.40 21.32 31.92
CA PHE A 551 -28.56 19.89 31.76
C PHE A 551 -29.11 19.56 30.36
N LYS A 552 -30.14 20.29 29.93
CA LYS A 552 -30.73 20.17 28.59
C LYS A 552 -29.71 20.41 27.50
N ASP A 553 -28.90 21.45 27.62
CA ASP A 553 -27.82 21.74 26.66
C ASP A 553 -26.85 20.56 26.52
N ARG A 554 -26.47 19.92 27.64
CA ARG A 554 -25.60 18.74 27.63
C ARG A 554 -26.27 17.52 27.00
N LEU A 555 -27.57 17.35 27.24
CA LEU A 555 -28.33 16.25 26.66
C LEU A 555 -28.51 16.41 25.14
N GLU A 556 -28.82 17.62 24.68
CA GLU A 556 -28.88 17.96 23.25
C GLU A 556 -27.55 17.72 22.53
N ARG A 557 -26.42 17.96 23.22
CA ARG A 557 -25.10 17.62 22.69
C ARG A 557 -24.86 16.12 22.59
N ALA A 558 -25.22 15.36 23.62
CA ALA A 558 -25.10 13.91 23.61
C ALA A 558 -25.94 13.28 22.48
N GLU A 559 -27.15 13.80 22.27
CA GLU A 559 -28.05 13.42 21.17
C GLU A 559 -27.42 13.70 19.80
N ARG A 560 -26.92 14.92 19.57
CA ARG A 560 -26.20 15.28 18.34
C ARG A 560 -24.95 14.43 18.14
N GLY A 561 -24.20 14.14 19.20
CA GLY A 561 -23.04 13.26 19.17
C GLY A 561 -23.40 11.85 18.69
N ARG A 562 -24.54 11.31 19.17
CA ARG A 562 -25.07 10.02 18.71
C ARG A 562 -25.52 10.06 17.26
N GLU A 563 -26.25 11.10 16.85
CA GLU A 563 -26.65 11.27 15.45
C GLU A 563 -25.44 11.30 14.51
N ARG A 564 -24.38 12.04 14.86
CA ARG A 564 -23.13 12.03 14.11
C ARG A 564 -22.51 10.64 14.05
N GLU A 565 -22.35 9.96 15.20
CA GLU A 565 -21.79 8.60 15.23
C GLU A 565 -22.55 7.66 14.28
N ARG A 566 -23.88 7.75 14.28
CA ARG A 566 -24.77 6.97 13.41
C ARG A 566 -24.51 7.23 11.92
N ASN A 567 -24.48 8.49 11.50
CA ASN A 567 -24.24 8.84 10.09
C ASN A 567 -22.80 8.50 9.66
N MET A 568 -21.84 8.71 10.56
CA MET A 568 -20.44 8.40 10.35
C MET A 568 -20.18 6.91 10.14
N ASP A 569 -20.91 6.03 10.84
CA ASP A 569 -20.79 4.58 10.66
C ASP A 569 -21.15 4.14 9.24
N VAL A 570 -22.12 4.79 8.59
CA VAL A 570 -22.48 4.53 7.17
C VAL A 570 -21.35 4.95 6.23
N LEU A 571 -20.62 6.01 6.57
CA LEU A 571 -19.52 6.53 5.75
C LEU A 571 -18.22 5.74 5.92
N ARG A 572 -18.02 5.04 7.04
CA ARG A 572 -16.80 4.26 7.32
C ARG A 572 -16.52 3.12 6.33
N GLY A 573 -17.50 2.71 5.54
CA GLY A 573 -17.31 1.73 4.47
C GLY A 573 -16.53 2.24 3.25
N GLY A 574 -16.22 3.54 3.15
CA GLY A 574 -15.53 4.16 2.01
C GLY A 574 -14.08 4.60 2.24
N THR A 575 -13.36 4.83 1.14
CA THR A 575 -11.97 5.34 1.08
C THR A 575 -11.87 6.84 1.35
N PHE A 576 -12.49 7.31 2.42
CA PHE A 576 -12.54 8.73 2.74
C PHE A 576 -11.31 9.21 3.52
N SER A 577 -11.01 10.50 3.36
CA SER A 577 -10.05 11.20 4.22
C SER A 577 -10.51 11.19 5.68
N ARG A 578 -9.60 10.92 6.60
CA ARG A 578 -9.90 10.90 8.04
C ARG A 578 -10.14 12.29 8.62
N SER A 579 -9.69 13.35 7.95
CA SER A 579 -9.80 14.73 8.44
C SER A 579 -11.24 15.24 8.55
N GLN A 580 -12.11 14.85 7.61
CA GLN A 580 -13.54 15.24 7.62
C GLN A 580 -14.36 14.50 8.70
N PHE A 581 -13.74 13.55 9.38
CA PHE A 581 -14.36 12.66 10.35
C PHE A 581 -13.84 12.85 11.77
N ILE A 582 -13.12 13.94 12.01
CA ILE A 582 -12.64 14.28 13.34
C ILE A 582 -13.76 14.92 14.14
N ASP A 583 -14.17 14.22 15.19
CA ASP A 583 -15.11 14.74 16.16
C ASP A 583 -14.41 15.77 17.07
N LEU A 584 -14.61 17.06 16.77
CA LEU A 584 -14.01 18.17 17.52
C LEU A 584 -14.48 18.18 18.98
N SER A 585 -15.74 17.83 19.24
CA SER A 585 -16.29 17.73 20.60
C SER A 585 -15.54 16.65 21.39
N ARG A 586 -15.41 15.47 20.81
CA ARG A 586 -14.67 14.37 21.45
C ARG A 586 -13.19 14.71 21.64
N LEU A 587 -12.55 15.35 20.66
CA LEU A 587 -11.15 15.76 20.74
C LEU A 587 -10.91 16.72 21.92
N ALA A 588 -11.76 17.74 22.05
CA ALA A 588 -11.67 18.74 23.12
C ALA A 588 -11.95 18.16 24.51
N ARG A 589 -12.88 17.21 24.63
CA ARG A 589 -13.33 16.68 25.93
C ARG A 589 -12.48 15.52 26.47
N THR A 590 -11.81 14.77 25.60
CA THR A 590 -10.99 13.61 26.01
C THR A 590 -9.57 13.99 26.40
N ASN A 591 -9.03 15.10 25.88
CA ASN A 591 -7.74 15.62 26.29
C ASN A 591 -7.87 16.43 27.59
N SER A 592 -7.03 16.13 28.59
CA SER A 592 -7.10 16.75 29.92
C SER A 592 -6.76 18.24 29.94
N GLU A 593 -5.89 18.70 29.04
CA GLU A 593 -5.51 20.12 28.95
C GLU A 593 -6.62 20.91 28.26
N LEU A 594 -7.14 20.41 27.13
CA LEU A 594 -8.26 21.04 26.42
C LEU A 594 -9.52 21.09 27.28
N ARG A 595 -9.80 20.03 28.06
CA ARG A 595 -10.95 19.98 28.96
C ARG A 595 -10.95 21.11 30.01
N ARG A 596 -9.77 21.61 30.43
CA ARG A 596 -9.69 22.77 31.37
C ARG A 596 -10.14 24.08 30.73
N HIS A 597 -10.17 24.13 29.40
CA HIS A 597 -10.55 25.29 28.61
C HIS A 597 -11.87 25.09 27.87
N ILE A 598 -12.64 24.04 28.20
CA ILE A 598 -13.84 23.67 27.45
C ILE A 598 -14.85 24.83 27.38
N ASP A 599 -15.04 25.56 28.48
CA ASP A 599 -15.94 26.71 28.55
C ASP A 599 -15.59 27.84 27.56
N LEU A 600 -14.35 27.90 27.06
CA LEU A 600 -13.91 28.91 26.08
C LEU A 600 -14.28 28.53 24.63
N ILE A 601 -14.52 27.24 24.39
CA ILE A 601 -14.65 26.66 23.04
C ILE A 601 -15.96 25.90 22.83
N ASP A 602 -16.77 25.76 23.89
CA ASP A 602 -18.02 24.99 23.90
C ASP A 602 -19.04 25.52 22.89
N ASP A 603 -19.15 26.84 22.76
CA ASP A 603 -20.01 27.51 21.77
C ASP A 603 -19.57 27.17 20.33
N GLU A 604 -18.27 27.17 20.05
CA GLU A 604 -17.73 26.88 18.71
C GLU A 604 -17.90 25.38 18.36
N ILE A 605 -17.75 24.49 19.35
CA ILE A 605 -18.05 23.05 19.19
C ILE A 605 -19.53 22.84 18.90
N THR A 606 -20.41 23.54 19.63
CA THR A 606 -21.86 23.46 19.45
C THR A 606 -22.27 23.94 18.06
N ALA A 607 -21.72 25.07 17.61
CA ALA A 607 -21.96 25.61 16.27
C ALA A 607 -21.44 24.69 15.15
N TRP A 608 -20.30 24.02 15.37
CA TRP A 608 -19.79 23.00 14.46
C TRP A 608 -20.75 21.81 14.36
N ASP A 609 -21.21 21.29 15.49
CA ASP A 609 -22.14 20.16 15.55
C ASP A 609 -23.44 20.44 14.78
N GLU A 610 -24.01 21.63 14.97
CA GLU A 610 -25.22 22.08 14.29
C GLU A 610 -25.03 22.26 12.78
N ALA A 611 -23.86 22.75 12.36
CA ALA A 611 -23.55 22.93 10.95
C ALA A 611 -23.31 21.60 10.23
N VAL A 612 -22.55 20.68 10.83
CA VAL A 612 -22.11 19.44 10.18
C VAL A 612 -23.16 18.33 10.26
N GLY A 613 -24.00 18.29 11.30
CA GLY A 613 -25.03 17.26 11.49
C GLY A 613 -25.92 17.03 10.25
N PRO A 614 -26.61 18.06 9.73
CA PRO A 614 -27.45 17.94 8.54
C PRO A 614 -26.69 17.51 7.29
N ILE A 615 -25.45 17.98 7.12
CA ILE A 615 -24.59 17.65 5.97
C ILE A 615 -24.21 16.15 6.01
N LEU A 616 -23.87 15.62 7.19
CA LEU A 616 -23.57 14.21 7.39
C LEU A 616 -24.77 13.31 7.10
N THR A 617 -25.98 13.73 7.51
CA THR A 617 -27.21 12.99 7.20
C THR A 617 -27.44 12.92 5.69
N GLU A 618 -27.38 14.05 4.99
CA GLU A 618 -27.53 14.10 3.52
C GLU A 618 -26.43 13.28 2.83
N LEU A 619 -25.18 13.38 3.28
CA LEU A 619 -24.07 12.61 2.73
C LEU A 619 -24.28 11.09 2.88
N ALA A 620 -24.74 10.63 4.04
CA ALA A 620 -25.04 9.22 4.27
C ALA A 620 -26.17 8.71 3.36
N ASP A 621 -27.21 9.52 3.17
CA ASP A 621 -28.35 9.19 2.28
C ASP A 621 -27.92 9.16 0.81
N ARG A 622 -27.16 10.15 0.36
CA ARG A 622 -26.62 10.21 -1.00
C ARG A 622 -25.66 9.06 -1.30
N ARG A 623 -24.82 8.67 -0.33
CA ARG A 623 -23.89 7.53 -0.51
C ARG A 623 -24.65 6.22 -0.62
N MET A 624 -25.69 6.02 0.19
CA MET A 624 -26.55 4.85 0.09
C MET A 624 -27.23 4.79 -1.29
N ARG A 625 -27.74 5.92 -1.79
CA ARG A 625 -28.35 6.01 -3.13
C ARG A 625 -27.35 5.79 -4.26
N PHE A 626 -26.14 6.35 -4.15
CA PHE A 626 -25.06 6.12 -5.10
C PHE A 626 -24.73 4.62 -5.19
N SER A 627 -24.62 3.95 -4.04
CA SER A 627 -24.38 2.51 -3.98
C SER A 627 -25.53 1.68 -4.59
N GLU A 628 -26.78 2.05 -4.32
CA GLU A 628 -27.95 1.41 -4.93
C GLU A 628 -27.89 1.48 -6.46
N ILE A 629 -27.65 2.66 -7.01
CA ILE A 629 -27.58 2.87 -8.45
C ILE A 629 -26.38 2.14 -9.05
N SER A 630 -25.23 2.14 -8.36
CA SER A 630 -24.04 1.41 -8.79
C SER A 630 -24.31 -0.09 -8.89
N GLU A 631 -24.97 -0.70 -7.91
CA GLU A 631 -25.32 -2.13 -7.95
C GLU A 631 -26.37 -2.45 -9.02
N ILE A 632 -27.34 -1.54 -9.25
CA ILE A 632 -28.28 -1.66 -10.38
C ILE A 632 -27.52 -1.65 -11.71
N LEU A 633 -26.57 -0.72 -11.89
CA LEU A 633 -25.74 -0.64 -13.08
C LEU A 633 -24.86 -1.88 -13.23
N THR A 634 -24.26 -2.40 -12.16
CA THR A 634 -23.53 -3.67 -12.20
C THR A 634 -24.41 -4.82 -12.71
N ALA A 635 -25.69 -4.83 -12.36
CA ALA A 635 -26.67 -5.79 -12.87
C ALA A 635 -26.97 -5.61 -14.37
N GLU A 636 -26.93 -4.38 -14.86
CA GLU A 636 -27.17 -3.98 -16.26
C GLU A 636 -25.91 -4.09 -17.12
N MET A 637 -24.75 -4.39 -16.53
CA MET A 637 -23.48 -4.48 -17.25
C MET A 637 -23.58 -5.52 -18.37
N PRO A 638 -23.20 -5.17 -19.62
CA PRO A 638 -23.17 -6.13 -20.72
C PRO A 638 -22.35 -7.36 -20.36
N ASP A 639 -22.79 -8.53 -20.81
CA ASP A 639 -22.11 -9.78 -20.51
C ASP A 639 -20.78 -9.83 -21.29
N MET A 640 -19.66 -9.52 -20.62
CA MET A 640 -18.30 -9.39 -21.16
C MET A 640 -17.63 -10.75 -21.51
N SER A 641 -18.46 -11.68 -21.95
CA SER A 641 -18.43 -13.08 -21.52
C SER A 641 -18.68 -14.02 -22.69
N SER A 642 -19.57 -13.57 -23.56
CA SER A 642 -20.00 -14.20 -24.80
C SER A 642 -18.90 -14.25 -25.86
N GLY A 643 -17.68 -13.79 -25.58
CA GLY A 643 -16.52 -13.71 -26.48
C GLY A 643 -16.67 -12.77 -27.68
N GLU A 644 -17.88 -12.25 -27.91
CA GLU A 644 -18.16 -11.08 -28.74
C GLU A 644 -18.26 -9.88 -27.79
N PHE A 645 -17.16 -9.13 -27.66
CA PHE A 645 -17.20 -7.85 -26.96
C PHE A 645 -17.99 -6.84 -27.79
N ASP A 646 -19.20 -6.54 -27.36
CA ASP A 646 -20.05 -5.52 -27.99
C ASP A 646 -19.65 -4.13 -27.48
N MET A 647 -18.76 -3.47 -28.24
CA MET A 647 -18.31 -2.09 -27.97
C MET A 647 -19.50 -1.12 -27.83
N ALA A 648 -20.55 -1.27 -28.63
CA ALA A 648 -21.68 -0.35 -28.64
C ALA A 648 -22.51 -0.51 -27.36
N ALA A 649 -22.77 -1.76 -26.93
CA ALA A 649 -23.43 -2.02 -25.65
C ALA A 649 -22.60 -1.53 -24.46
N TRP A 650 -21.27 -1.65 -24.52
CA TRP A 650 -20.36 -1.13 -23.50
C TRP A 650 -20.34 0.40 -23.44
N GLN A 651 -20.30 1.07 -24.59
CA GLN A 651 -20.40 2.53 -24.67
C GLN A 651 -21.73 3.03 -24.12
N GLU A 652 -22.86 2.43 -24.55
CA GLU A 652 -24.19 2.79 -24.04
C GLU A 652 -24.30 2.54 -22.53
N TYR A 653 -23.68 1.47 -22.01
CA TYR A 653 -23.57 1.22 -20.58
C TYR A 653 -22.80 2.33 -19.86
N ASN A 654 -21.64 2.75 -20.39
CA ASN A 654 -20.82 3.81 -19.78
C ASN A 654 -21.53 5.17 -19.81
N GLU A 655 -22.21 5.51 -20.90
CA GLU A 655 -23.02 6.73 -21.00
C GLU A 655 -24.13 6.74 -19.94
N ARG A 656 -24.88 5.64 -19.81
CA ARG A 656 -25.91 5.49 -18.75
C ARG A 656 -25.31 5.56 -17.35
N ARG A 657 -24.15 4.93 -17.15
CA ARG A 657 -23.42 4.98 -15.88
C ARG A 657 -23.04 6.41 -15.54
N GLN A 658 -22.47 7.15 -16.48
CA GLN A 658 -22.05 8.53 -16.31
C GLN A 658 -23.25 9.46 -16.09
N GLU A 659 -24.35 9.27 -16.83
CA GLU A 659 -25.59 10.04 -16.62
C GLU A 659 -26.18 9.81 -15.22
N ARG A 660 -26.25 8.55 -14.77
CA ARG A 660 -26.89 8.21 -13.48
C ARG A 660 -26.02 8.50 -12.26
N LEU A 661 -24.70 8.30 -12.37
CA LEU A 661 -23.78 8.46 -11.24
C LEU A 661 -23.09 9.83 -11.22
N GLY A 662 -22.83 10.46 -12.37
CA GLY A 662 -22.01 11.68 -12.45
C GLY A 662 -22.55 12.83 -11.60
N SER A 663 -23.86 13.09 -11.63
CA SER A 663 -24.45 14.14 -10.79
C SER A 663 -24.38 13.82 -9.29
N LEU A 664 -24.59 12.55 -8.92
CA LEU A 664 -24.49 12.09 -7.53
C LEU A 664 -23.04 12.13 -7.04
N GLN A 665 -22.06 11.79 -7.88
CA GLN A 665 -20.63 11.92 -7.56
C GLN A 665 -20.29 13.39 -7.28
N GLY A 666 -20.75 14.31 -8.13
CA GLY A 666 -20.60 15.76 -7.91
C GLY A 666 -21.23 16.24 -6.60
N GLU A 667 -22.46 15.81 -6.29
CA GLU A 667 -23.13 16.13 -5.02
C GLU A 667 -22.37 15.57 -3.80
N LEU A 668 -21.90 14.32 -3.87
CA LEU A 668 -21.11 13.70 -2.82
C LEU A 668 -19.79 14.44 -2.60
N ARG A 669 -19.10 14.87 -3.67
CA ARG A 669 -17.88 15.67 -3.58
C ARG A 669 -18.14 17.00 -2.88
N GLU A 670 -19.21 17.71 -3.25
CA GLU A 670 -19.55 18.99 -2.63
C GLU A 670 -19.90 18.84 -1.14
N LEU A 671 -20.70 17.83 -0.77
CA LEU A 671 -21.04 17.57 0.63
C LEU A 671 -19.79 17.23 1.46
N ASN A 672 -18.86 16.45 0.92
CA ASN A 672 -17.57 16.20 1.58
C ASN A 672 -16.75 17.50 1.73
N ALA A 673 -16.71 18.33 0.68
CA ALA A 673 -16.04 19.62 0.72
C ALA A 673 -16.67 20.56 1.75
N ASP A 674 -17.99 20.57 1.90
CA ASP A 674 -18.71 21.34 2.92
C ASP A 674 -18.32 20.90 4.34
N ILE A 675 -18.30 19.59 4.63
CA ILE A 675 -17.86 19.08 5.94
C ILE A 675 -16.43 19.50 6.23
N ARG A 676 -15.53 19.41 5.24
CA ARG A 676 -14.14 19.85 5.38
C ARG A 676 -14.04 21.35 5.67
N ARG A 677 -14.77 22.17 4.91
CA ARG A 677 -14.79 23.63 5.09
C ARG A 677 -15.29 24.00 6.49
N GLU A 678 -16.39 23.42 6.94
CA GLU A 678 -16.94 23.68 8.27
C GLU A 678 -16.04 23.15 9.39
N THR A 679 -15.46 21.96 9.24
CA THR A 679 -14.53 21.40 10.23
C THR A 679 -13.25 22.23 10.34
N ALA A 680 -12.68 22.68 9.23
CA ALA A 680 -11.51 23.57 9.22
C ALA A 680 -11.83 24.94 9.85
N ARG A 681 -12.98 25.54 9.49
CA ARG A 681 -13.44 26.80 10.07
C ARG A 681 -13.58 26.71 11.58
N SER A 682 -14.24 25.65 12.07
CA SER A 682 -14.45 25.44 13.51
C SER A 682 -13.17 25.08 14.25
N ARG A 683 -12.26 24.32 13.63
CA ARG A 683 -10.92 24.06 14.18
C ARG A 683 -10.18 25.39 14.41
N ASP A 684 -10.15 26.26 13.41
CA ASP A 684 -9.43 27.54 13.50
C ASP A 684 -10.09 28.47 14.54
N ALA A 685 -11.43 28.52 14.57
CA ALA A 685 -12.17 29.27 15.58
C ALA A 685 -11.90 28.77 17.01
N ILE A 686 -11.86 27.45 17.23
CA ILE A 686 -11.51 26.85 18.51
C ILE A 686 -10.07 27.23 18.90
N ALA A 687 -9.12 27.11 17.97
CA ALA A 687 -7.72 27.43 18.23
C ALA A 687 -7.52 28.90 18.63
N ASP A 688 -8.25 29.83 18.00
CA ASP A 688 -8.18 31.27 18.30
C ASP A 688 -8.72 31.64 19.70
N ARG A 689 -9.59 30.80 20.27
CA ARG A 689 -10.15 30.99 21.63
C ARG A 689 -9.26 30.42 22.72
N LEU A 690 -8.39 29.47 22.38
CA LEU A 690 -7.52 28.79 23.33
C LEU A 690 -6.26 29.61 23.65
N PRO A 691 -5.70 29.50 24.87
CA PRO A 691 -4.35 29.98 25.14
C PRO A 691 -3.34 29.33 24.19
N GLU A 692 -2.28 30.06 23.81
CA GLU A 692 -1.31 29.64 22.78
C GLU A 692 -0.74 28.22 22.98
N ALA A 693 -0.53 27.78 24.22
CA ALA A 693 -0.07 26.43 24.52
C ALA A 693 -1.15 25.37 24.22
N ALA A 694 -2.39 25.60 24.68
CA ALA A 694 -3.52 24.70 24.45
C ALA A 694 -3.97 24.70 22.98
N ALA A 695 -3.89 25.84 22.29
CA ALA A 695 -4.16 25.94 20.86
C ALA A 695 -3.18 25.08 20.06
N ARG A 696 -1.88 25.13 20.38
CA ARG A 696 -0.86 24.28 19.75
C ARG A 696 -1.11 22.80 20.00
N GLU A 697 -1.45 22.41 21.22
CA GLU A 697 -1.80 21.03 21.56
C GLU A 697 -3.05 20.57 20.81
N PHE A 698 -4.09 21.40 20.74
CA PHE A 698 -5.31 21.10 19.98
C PHE A 698 -5.03 20.84 18.50
N ILE A 699 -4.27 21.73 17.85
CA ILE A 699 -3.92 21.59 16.43
C ILE A 699 -3.05 20.34 16.20
N ASP A 700 -2.07 20.06 17.08
CA ASP A 700 -1.25 18.85 16.96
C ASP A 700 -2.09 17.58 17.10
N LEU A 701 -2.98 17.53 18.09
CA LEU A 701 -3.90 16.40 18.29
C LEU A 701 -4.86 16.22 17.11
N PHE A 702 -5.41 17.33 16.60
CA PHE A 702 -6.27 17.32 15.42
C PHE A 702 -5.50 16.75 14.23
N ASN A 703 -4.31 17.28 13.93
CA ASN A 703 -3.50 16.85 12.79
C ASN A 703 -3.07 15.39 12.89
N ARG A 704 -2.66 14.92 14.08
CA ARG A 704 -2.32 13.50 14.31
C ARG A 704 -3.50 12.57 14.08
N ARG A 705 -4.72 13.01 14.42
CA ARG A 705 -5.94 12.23 14.22
C ARG A 705 -6.39 12.24 12.76
N ALA A 706 -6.40 13.43 12.16
CA ALA A 706 -6.81 13.69 10.78
C ALA A 706 -5.87 13.06 9.74
N HIS A 707 -4.57 13.04 10.03
CA HIS A 707 -3.51 12.63 9.11
C HIS A 707 -2.60 11.58 9.75
N ALA A 708 -3.19 10.56 10.37
CA ALA A 708 -2.43 9.55 11.12
C ALA A 708 -1.35 8.84 10.29
N ASP A 709 -1.53 8.72 8.98
CA ASP A 709 -0.55 8.21 8.03
C ASP A 709 0.68 9.12 7.86
N VAL A 710 0.51 10.45 7.97
CA VAL A 710 1.62 11.41 7.95
C VAL A 710 2.47 11.30 9.22
N PHE A 711 1.84 11.07 10.39
CA PHE A 711 2.53 10.97 11.67
C PHE A 711 3.00 9.54 12.03
N ARG A 712 2.62 8.51 11.26
CA ARG A 712 3.12 7.14 11.39
C ARG A 712 4.50 7.02 10.73
N ASP A 713 5.49 7.59 11.38
CA ASP A 713 6.89 7.46 11.00
C ASP A 713 7.65 6.75 12.12
N GLN A 714 8.03 5.49 11.86
CA GLN A 714 8.79 4.68 12.81
C GLN A 714 10.27 5.07 12.85
N THR A 715 10.73 5.82 11.84
CA THR A 715 12.11 6.28 11.70
C THR A 715 12.30 7.73 12.17
N ALA A 716 11.25 8.35 12.72
CA ALA A 716 11.35 9.69 13.29
C ALA A 716 12.40 9.73 14.41
N MET A 717 13.33 10.69 14.31
CA MET A 717 14.50 10.79 15.18
C MET A 717 14.27 11.65 16.43
N HIS A 718 13.03 12.11 16.68
CA HIS A 718 12.74 12.98 17.81
C HIS A 718 13.09 12.34 19.16
N ASP A 719 12.54 11.14 19.41
CA ASP A 719 12.76 10.40 20.66
C ASP A 719 14.25 10.04 20.84
N HIS A 720 14.93 9.62 19.78
CA HIS A 720 16.35 9.26 19.81
C HIS A 720 17.25 10.46 20.10
N LEU A 721 16.95 11.63 19.53
CA LEU A 721 17.67 12.87 19.80
C LEU A 721 17.48 13.31 21.26
N GLU A 722 16.26 13.19 21.81
CA GLU A 722 15.99 13.50 23.23
C GLU A 722 16.74 12.55 24.16
N GLN A 723 16.67 11.24 23.92
CA GLN A 723 17.41 10.25 24.70
C GLN A 723 18.93 10.45 24.61
N ALA A 724 19.44 10.86 23.44
CA ALA A 724 20.84 11.18 23.28
C ALA A 724 21.28 12.32 24.22
N PHE A 725 20.48 13.37 24.43
CA PHE A 725 20.81 14.45 25.38
C PHE A 725 20.90 13.99 26.83
N GLU A 726 20.16 12.94 27.18
CA GLU A 726 20.13 12.38 28.53
C GLU A 726 21.36 11.53 28.86
N LEU A 727 22.19 11.20 27.85
CA LEU A 727 23.40 10.42 28.07
C LEU A 727 24.38 11.16 29.01
N PRO A 728 24.80 10.54 30.12
CA PRO A 728 25.56 11.21 31.17
C PRO A 728 27.01 11.52 30.77
N ASP A 729 27.56 10.80 29.78
CA ASP A 729 28.94 10.87 29.34
C ASP A 729 29.14 11.63 28.01
N LEU A 730 28.17 12.44 27.59
CA LEU A 730 28.37 13.35 26.44
C LEU A 730 29.41 14.43 26.74
N ALA A 731 30.44 14.50 25.90
CA ALA A 731 31.39 15.60 25.89
C ALA A 731 30.72 16.93 25.51
N ASP A 732 31.28 18.06 25.95
CA ASP A 732 30.72 19.40 25.68
C ASP A 732 30.54 19.67 24.19
N ARG A 733 31.50 19.21 23.37
CA ARG A 733 31.41 19.28 21.91
C ARG A 733 30.22 18.48 21.38
N GLN A 734 30.04 17.24 21.84
CA GLN A 734 28.93 16.39 21.42
C GLN A 734 27.58 17.01 21.79
N ARG A 735 27.47 17.60 22.99
CA ARG A 735 26.25 18.31 23.43
C ARG A 735 25.92 19.49 22.53
N SER A 736 26.93 20.27 22.12
CA SER A 736 26.72 21.41 21.23
C SER A 736 26.30 20.99 19.83
N GLU A 737 26.97 19.99 19.25
CA GLU A 737 26.64 19.48 17.90
C GLU A 737 25.25 18.79 17.91
N LEU A 738 24.89 18.07 18.98
CA LEU A 738 23.57 17.47 19.16
C LEU A 738 22.46 18.53 19.29
N ALA A 739 22.73 19.65 19.96
CA ALA A 739 21.81 20.80 20.07
C ALA A 739 21.48 21.42 18.72
N GLU A 740 22.50 21.63 17.89
CA GLU A 740 22.34 22.13 16.53
C GLU A 740 21.55 21.14 15.67
N LEU A 741 21.96 19.86 15.65
CA LEU A 741 21.29 18.79 14.90
C LEU A 741 19.81 18.64 15.29
N SER A 742 19.51 18.66 16.59
CA SER A 742 18.14 18.54 17.08
C SER A 742 17.25 19.71 16.66
N MET A 743 17.79 20.93 16.70
CA MET A 743 17.07 22.13 16.28
C MET A 743 16.79 22.11 14.78
N GLU A 744 17.81 21.80 13.95
CA GLU A 744 17.67 21.69 12.50
C GLU A 744 16.65 20.60 12.11
N TYR A 745 16.78 19.41 12.70
CA TYR A 745 15.88 18.30 12.44
C TYR A 745 14.43 18.64 12.78
N ARG A 746 14.17 19.19 13.98
CA ARG A 746 12.80 19.54 14.41
C ARG A 746 12.14 20.55 13.47
N ALA A 747 12.90 21.54 13.01
CA ALA A 747 12.39 22.54 12.08
C ALA A 747 12.07 21.93 10.70
N ALA A 748 13.02 21.19 10.12
CA ALA A 748 12.85 20.57 8.80
C ALA A 748 11.77 19.49 8.80
N TYR A 749 11.73 18.65 9.83
CA TYR A 749 10.73 17.58 9.97
C TYR A 749 9.32 18.17 10.10
N ARG A 750 9.15 19.22 10.91
CA ARG A 750 7.87 19.91 11.03
C ARG A 750 7.40 20.51 9.71
N GLN A 751 8.29 21.18 8.98
CA GLN A 751 7.96 21.72 7.66
C GLN A 751 7.46 20.61 6.71
N LEU A 752 8.14 19.46 6.67
CA LEU A 752 7.70 18.33 5.85
C LEU A 752 6.35 17.77 6.30
N LEU A 753 6.08 17.68 7.60
CA LEU A 753 4.76 17.27 8.10
C LEU A 753 3.67 18.26 7.65
N ASP A 754 3.93 19.57 7.74
CA ASP A 754 2.98 20.60 7.32
C ASP A 754 2.71 20.49 5.80
N GLU A 755 3.74 20.33 4.96
CA GLU A 755 3.59 20.11 3.51
C GLU A 755 2.81 18.83 3.18
N MET A 756 3.05 17.74 3.94
CA MET A 756 2.33 16.48 3.79
C MET A 756 0.87 16.59 4.21
N ILE A 757 0.58 17.35 5.26
CA ILE A 757 -0.79 17.65 5.72
C ILE A 757 -1.52 18.48 4.67
N ASP A 758 -0.88 19.53 4.15
CA ASP A 758 -1.45 20.36 3.09
C ASP A 758 -1.75 19.55 1.83
N LEU A 759 -0.84 18.66 1.45
CA LEU A 759 -1.07 17.73 0.34
C LEU A 759 -2.19 16.73 0.65
N ALA A 760 -2.25 16.18 1.86
CA ALA A 760 -3.32 15.25 2.25
C ALA A 760 -4.70 15.91 2.27
N ASN A 761 -4.76 17.19 2.64
CA ASN A 761 -5.98 17.99 2.56
C ASN A 761 -6.40 18.20 1.10
N ARG A 762 -5.47 18.52 0.19
CA ARG A 762 -5.76 18.57 -1.25
C ARG A 762 -6.15 17.21 -1.83
N SER A 763 -5.52 16.13 -1.36
CA SER A 763 -5.81 14.78 -1.84
C SER A 763 -7.19 14.29 -1.42
N SER A 764 -7.72 14.81 -0.30
CA SER A 764 -9.03 14.42 0.21
C SER A 764 -10.20 14.83 -0.68
N ASP A 765 -9.95 15.71 -1.66
CA ASP A 765 -10.91 16.06 -2.70
C ASP A 765 -11.11 14.91 -3.70
N TYR A 766 -10.16 13.97 -3.78
CA TYR A 766 -10.16 12.83 -4.69
C TYR A 766 -10.51 11.55 -3.94
N ASP A 767 -11.80 11.20 -3.90
CA ASP A 767 -12.22 9.83 -3.54
C ASP A 767 -12.00 8.94 -4.76
N VAL A 768 -11.18 7.89 -4.62
CA VAL A 768 -10.83 6.98 -5.72
C VAL A 768 -12.08 6.33 -6.32
N GLU A 769 -13.11 6.08 -5.52
CA GLU A 769 -14.40 5.53 -5.98
C GLU A 769 -15.20 6.54 -6.83
N LEU A 770 -14.93 7.84 -6.65
CA LEU A 770 -15.65 8.92 -7.31
C LEU A 770 -14.86 9.55 -8.46
N LEU A 771 -13.56 9.25 -8.63
CA LEU A 771 -12.70 9.85 -9.66
C LEU A 771 -13.31 9.78 -11.06
N ASP A 772 -13.36 10.94 -11.72
CA ASP A 772 -13.67 11.04 -13.14
C ASP A 772 -12.37 11.04 -13.97
N GLU A 773 -12.47 10.82 -15.28
CA GLU A 773 -11.30 10.80 -16.17
C GLU A 773 -10.47 12.10 -16.09
N ASP A 774 -11.15 13.23 -15.94
CA ASP A 774 -10.53 14.55 -15.80
C ASP A 774 -9.74 14.74 -14.50
N ASP A 775 -10.04 13.95 -13.45
CA ASP A 775 -9.36 14.04 -12.14
C ASP A 775 -8.10 13.18 -12.08
N ILE A 776 -7.98 12.16 -12.94
CA ILE A 776 -6.86 11.22 -12.93
C ILE A 776 -5.50 11.93 -12.98
N PRO A 777 -5.27 12.95 -13.85
CA PRO A 777 -3.98 13.63 -13.92
C PRO A 777 -3.60 14.30 -12.59
N GLU A 778 -4.55 14.98 -11.95
CA GLU A 778 -4.29 15.69 -10.69
C GLU A 778 -4.16 14.72 -9.52
N TYR A 779 -4.94 13.64 -9.50
CA TYR A 779 -4.75 12.55 -8.54
C TYR A 779 -3.33 11.94 -8.65
N MET A 780 -2.87 11.64 -9.87
CA MET A 780 -1.52 11.12 -10.10
C MET A 780 -0.43 12.13 -9.67
N ASN A 781 -0.64 13.43 -9.93
CA ASN A 781 0.23 14.50 -9.45
C ASN A 781 0.31 14.52 -7.92
N VAL A 782 -0.84 14.40 -7.24
CA VAL A 782 -0.92 14.35 -5.78
C VAL A 782 -0.20 13.11 -5.22
N GLN A 783 -0.37 11.93 -5.84
CA GLN A 783 0.37 10.73 -5.43
C GLN A 783 1.89 10.89 -5.61
N SER A 784 2.33 11.49 -6.71
CA SER A 784 3.74 11.80 -6.96
C SER A 784 4.31 12.76 -5.91
N GLN A 785 3.59 13.84 -5.58
CA GLN A 785 3.99 14.77 -4.51
C GLN A 785 4.04 14.08 -3.15
N ARG A 786 3.12 13.16 -2.86
CA ARG A 786 3.06 12.44 -1.59
C ARG A 786 4.28 11.55 -1.42
N GLN A 787 4.57 10.78 -2.45
CA GLN A 787 5.78 9.97 -2.54
C GLN A 787 7.02 10.84 -2.32
N ARG A 788 7.15 11.94 -3.07
CA ARG A 788 8.27 12.90 -2.95
C ARG A 788 8.49 13.36 -1.51
N LEU A 789 7.44 13.77 -0.81
CA LEU A 789 7.53 14.25 0.58
C LEU A 789 7.88 13.11 1.56
N GLN A 790 7.34 11.91 1.36
CA GLN A 790 7.72 10.73 2.15
C GLN A 790 9.20 10.41 1.98
N PHE A 791 9.72 10.46 0.75
CA PHE A 791 11.13 10.27 0.47
C PHE A 791 11.99 11.34 1.16
N GLU A 792 11.62 12.62 1.06
CA GLU A 792 12.37 13.70 1.72
C GLU A 792 12.40 13.56 3.24
N ARG A 793 11.29 13.11 3.85
CA ARG A 793 11.22 12.80 5.28
C ARG A 793 12.16 11.65 5.64
N ASN A 794 12.16 10.58 4.85
CA ASN A 794 13.01 9.42 5.08
C ASN A 794 14.50 9.76 4.92
N GLU A 795 14.86 10.57 3.92
CA GLU A 795 16.23 11.07 3.72
C GLU A 795 16.67 12.01 4.86
N LEU A 796 15.76 12.85 5.37
CA LEU A 796 16.03 13.68 6.55
C LEU A 796 16.32 12.80 7.79
N ASN A 797 15.50 11.78 8.04
CA ASN A 797 15.72 10.84 9.14
C ASN A 797 17.05 10.09 8.99
N ALA A 798 17.33 9.57 7.79
CA ALA A 798 18.57 8.85 7.49
C ALA A 798 19.82 9.72 7.63
N ARG A 799 19.73 11.01 7.26
CA ARG A 799 20.81 11.98 7.50
C ARG A 799 21.09 12.13 9.00
N VAL A 800 20.05 12.31 9.82
CA VAL A 800 20.21 12.43 11.27
C VAL A 800 20.80 11.15 11.89
N ILE A 801 20.39 9.97 11.41
CA ILE A 801 20.98 8.69 11.83
C ILE A 801 22.50 8.69 11.57
N ARG A 802 22.94 9.01 10.34
CA ARG A 802 24.37 9.08 10.00
C ARG A 802 25.13 10.11 10.83
N GLU A 803 24.53 11.28 11.08
CA GLU A 803 25.15 12.31 11.90
C GLU A 803 25.27 11.88 13.37
N LEU A 804 24.29 11.16 13.91
CA LEU A 804 24.36 10.56 15.25
C LEU A 804 25.42 9.45 15.33
N GLU A 805 25.52 8.58 14.34
CA GLU A 805 26.58 7.57 14.25
C GLU A 805 27.97 8.19 14.21
N ALA A 806 28.11 9.32 13.53
CA ALA A 806 29.34 10.07 13.46
C ALA A 806 29.67 10.82 14.76
N LEU A 807 28.65 11.21 15.52
CA LEU A 807 28.76 12.04 16.72
C LEU A 807 28.96 11.22 18.00
N LEU A 808 28.25 10.10 18.13
CA LEU A 808 28.19 9.26 19.32
C LEU A 808 29.14 8.06 19.19
N THR A 809 29.57 7.53 20.35
CA THR A 809 30.30 6.26 20.39
C THR A 809 29.36 5.07 20.26
N GLU A 810 29.87 3.92 19.81
CA GLU A 810 29.07 2.69 19.71
C GLU A 810 28.42 2.30 21.06
N THR A 811 29.13 2.47 22.17
CA THR A 811 28.57 2.23 23.51
C THR A 811 27.44 3.21 23.85
N GLN A 812 27.52 4.46 23.42
CA GLN A 812 26.45 5.44 23.60
C GLN A 812 25.22 5.08 22.76
N ILE A 813 25.42 4.68 21.50
CA ILE A 813 24.34 4.21 20.61
C ILE A 813 23.64 2.97 21.18
N GLN A 814 24.40 1.99 21.69
CA GLN A 814 23.83 0.82 22.35
C GLN A 814 22.95 1.17 23.56
N ARG A 815 23.26 2.24 24.29
CA ARG A 815 22.43 2.71 25.42
C ARG A 815 21.13 3.39 24.97
N LEU A 816 21.04 3.85 23.72
CA LEU A 816 19.79 4.31 23.11
C LEU A 816 18.88 3.15 22.67
N GLY A 817 19.33 1.90 22.83
CA GLY A 817 18.65 0.73 22.26
C GLY A 817 18.96 0.49 20.79
N GLY A 818 20.02 1.12 20.26
CA GLY A 818 20.33 1.16 18.84
C GLY A 818 19.74 2.39 18.15
N LEU A 819 20.12 2.62 16.90
CA LEU A 819 19.44 3.58 16.02
C LEU A 819 18.50 2.80 15.10
N PRO A 820 17.37 3.39 14.69
CA PRO A 820 16.51 2.74 13.72
C PRO A 820 17.29 2.56 12.42
N GLU A 821 17.12 1.43 11.76
CA GLU A 821 17.60 1.29 10.39
C GLU A 821 16.87 2.34 9.53
N PRO A 822 17.59 3.05 8.64
CA PRO A 822 16.94 3.88 7.64
C PRO A 822 15.86 3.04 6.97
N GLU A 823 14.66 3.58 6.81
CA GLU A 823 13.60 2.87 6.10
C GLU A 823 14.13 2.56 4.70
N GLN A 824 14.59 1.32 4.50
CA GLN A 824 14.83 0.80 3.16
C GLN A 824 13.51 1.04 2.44
N ALA A 825 13.54 1.49 1.18
CA ALA A 825 12.35 1.60 0.36
C ALA A 825 11.75 0.18 0.26
N ARG A 826 10.96 -0.19 1.27
CA ARG A 826 10.47 -1.55 1.44
C ARG A 826 9.55 -1.73 0.28
N ASN A 827 9.86 -2.73 -0.52
CA ASN A 827 8.97 -3.15 -1.57
C ASN A 827 7.62 -3.45 -0.90
N PRO A 828 6.52 -2.76 -1.23
CA PRO A 828 5.23 -2.93 -0.56
C PRO A 828 4.68 -4.37 -0.64
N TRP A 829 5.34 -5.26 -1.38
CA TRP A 829 5.09 -6.69 -1.46
C TRP A 829 5.79 -7.54 -0.36
N SER A 830 6.51 -6.95 0.60
CA SER A 830 7.20 -7.71 1.66
C SER A 830 6.31 -8.10 2.86
N TRP A 831 5.02 -8.37 2.61
CA TRP A 831 4.06 -8.82 3.63
C TRP A 831 4.12 -10.32 3.84
#